data_AF-A0A085BAY1-F1
#
_entry.id   AF-A0A085BAY1-F1
#
_cell.length_a   1.000
_cell.length_b   1.000
_cell.length_c   1.000
_cell.angle_alpha   90.00
_cell.angle_beta   90.00
_cell.angle_gamma   90.00
#
_symmetry.space_group_name_H-M   'P 1'
#
loop_
_entity.id
_entity.type
_entity.pdbx_description
1 polymer ?
#
loop_
_entity_poly.entity_id
_entity_poly.type
_entity_poly.pdbx_seq_one_letter_code
_entity_poly.pdbx_strand_id
1 'polypeptide(L)'
;MKRILLTSLIALGALVSAQVTGSKTIGTDYTTLSEAFADLNTKGVGSGGVTLNIPAGYSETAPSGGFQLGSTVLNATLSSANPLVIQKNGSGANPLFTGNTGTSATVDAIFKFSGVDHMTIDGIDIKEDTANTTAVTLNERGFAFYNLTGTDGCNYNTIKNSKITFLRNFNNTAIGIYFAHQNATGTALNPTTVEGTHSYNKIYSNTIEKSLGSAVIFTGFAFAPSPYTLFDQGNDIGGSTTATGNTLTDIGGVAGGAYINNNYGFNNTAQNNLNVSNNTINFSPNGKGTVGIFVSGANATFTTNNNMINAFGNADNNAGTQHYGIYANSSGMNLTANSNIIKVIAGSFNGGSAAYGLYIQNPSGTLTANGNDISMFGVDTVQGLYAGTTGSFSNISNNIIRNLSTSGAFSNASGIYLNGTAITTNISNNKISDIVSNGNGGNAYGLYVGGSAANTTTNIFNNLISDMKTPTANGTSVSLAGINLAATGANSKLNVYYNTVNLNAVSTGTNFSSTGILHAYNINATNGALSLRNNIIVNTSTPNGTGTTSAFRRTSAVNLENYAMTSDNNDFAVGTTGFVYFNGTTKYNLEDFKTLVSTREANSISLIPQFLSVSGTDADFLKINGSASANELLDNKGSNIDGYATDFAGTTRNVATPDLGAYEFSYAAPTVAPDCTTITVPSNATTNVVPNPVTINWTATNNAASYKVYLGSTAGGSEVVNGTVVTGLSYVANLDRNKTYYLRVVPTNNLGDATGCQEITFSTNDFTYCTPSFPTVEPITNVTFGGINNSTSAVLNGTSGYQDFTNIIGHVKAGTTSELSVAGKSDANDGKKSFFVVFVDWNQNGSLNDAGEVYFGDGSLFVDNSTGEDGKTALGNIAVPANAKLGQTRMRIKKEWSYSAPVSTSNFTNPCDRARNFGQAEDYTLDVLADGTLATTEIGKSKVSVYPNPFTDILNVSNVKGVKSISVLDTTGRRVKSISASSAIDLSNLNSGLYIVNLQIEDGSVKSFKVIKK
;
A
#
# COMPACT_ATOMS: atom_id res chain seq x y z
N MET A 1 -76.38 -53.94 55.69
CA MET A 1 -77.50 -52.99 55.54
C MET A 1 -77.44 -51.93 56.64
N LYS A 2 -76.91 -50.73 56.34
CA LYS A 2 -77.06 -49.47 57.13
C LYS A 2 -76.37 -48.31 56.38
N ARG A 3 -77.20 -47.49 55.71
CA ARG A 3 -77.30 -46.01 55.75
C ARG A 3 -76.05 -45.10 55.97
N ILE A 4 -75.83 -44.17 55.00
CA ILE A 4 -75.65 -42.67 55.08
C ILE A 4 -74.41 -42.08 54.34
N LEU A 5 -74.62 -40.87 53.76
CA LEU A 5 -73.77 -39.90 53.03
C LEU A 5 -73.48 -40.26 51.56
N LEU A 6 -73.96 -39.58 50.50
CA LEU A 6 -74.21 -38.15 50.22
C LEU A 6 -72.98 -37.25 50.38
N THR A 7 -72.07 -37.30 49.39
CA THR A 7 -71.19 -36.19 49.00
C THR A 7 -70.80 -36.33 47.52
N SER A 8 -71.35 -35.42 46.71
CA SER A 8 -70.66 -34.72 45.61
C SER A 8 -69.78 -35.57 44.67
N LEU A 9 -70.42 -36.18 43.66
CA LEU A 9 -69.80 -36.49 42.38
C LEU A 9 -69.65 -35.19 41.57
N ILE A 10 -68.78 -34.29 42.03
CA ILE A 10 -68.31 -33.18 41.19
C ILE A 10 -67.28 -33.79 40.26
N ALA A 11 -67.62 -33.81 38.97
CA ALA A 11 -66.67 -34.02 37.90
C ALA A 11 -65.45 -33.12 38.14
N LEU A 12 -64.32 -33.69 38.56
CA LEU A 12 -63.00 -33.15 38.25
C LEU A 12 -62.74 -33.39 36.75
N GLY A 13 -63.62 -32.85 35.90
CA GLY A 13 -63.16 -32.41 34.59
C GLY A 13 -62.30 -31.20 34.91
N ALA A 14 -60.99 -31.31 34.70
CA ALA A 14 -60.15 -30.12 34.65
C ALA A 14 -60.89 -29.12 33.73
N LEU A 15 -61.24 -27.96 34.26
CA LEU A 15 -61.65 -26.82 33.45
C LEU A 15 -60.43 -26.48 32.59
N VAL A 16 -60.28 -27.18 31.47
CA VAL A 16 -59.30 -26.84 30.45
C VAL A 16 -59.81 -25.54 29.86
N SER A 17 -59.26 -24.42 30.31
CA SER A 17 -59.48 -23.13 29.66
C SER A 17 -59.19 -23.31 28.17
N ALA A 18 -60.15 -22.92 27.32
CA ALA A 18 -60.01 -23.10 25.88
C ALA A 18 -58.71 -22.45 25.39
N GLN A 19 -57.91 -23.20 24.64
CA GLN A 19 -56.64 -22.72 24.09
C GLN A 19 -56.89 -21.50 23.18
N VAL A 20 -55.90 -20.62 23.07
CA VAL A 20 -55.99 -19.48 22.15
C VAL A 20 -55.89 -20.01 20.72
N THR A 21 -56.78 -19.58 19.83
CA THR A 21 -56.82 -20.02 18.42
C THR A 21 -57.18 -18.88 17.48
N GLY A 22 -56.80 -19.04 16.21
CA GLY A 22 -57.19 -18.17 15.12
C GLY A 22 -56.51 -16.80 15.17
N SER A 23 -57.08 -15.83 14.48
CA SER A 23 -56.56 -14.45 14.44
C SER A 23 -57.08 -13.62 15.62
N LYS A 24 -56.19 -12.89 16.28
CA LYS A 24 -56.46 -11.93 17.35
C LYS A 24 -55.78 -10.61 17.02
N THR A 25 -56.41 -9.49 17.33
CA THR A 25 -55.91 -8.15 17.02
C THR A 25 -55.58 -7.38 18.28
N ILE A 26 -54.36 -6.86 18.40
CA ILE A 26 -53.95 -6.00 19.52
C ILE A 26 -54.63 -4.63 19.38
N GLY A 27 -55.12 -4.09 20.50
CA GLY A 27 -56.00 -2.93 20.57
C GLY A 27 -57.48 -3.24 20.32
N THR A 28 -57.85 -4.49 20.06
CA THR A 28 -59.26 -4.90 19.84
C THR A 28 -59.63 -6.16 20.64
N ASP A 29 -58.97 -7.29 20.37
CA ASP A 29 -59.20 -8.55 21.09
C ASP A 29 -58.42 -8.60 22.42
N TYR A 30 -57.24 -7.98 22.46
CA TYR A 30 -56.45 -7.71 23.66
C TYR A 30 -56.10 -6.23 23.68
N THR A 31 -56.03 -5.60 24.86
CA THR A 31 -55.68 -4.18 24.96
C THR A 31 -54.22 -3.96 24.61
N THR A 32 -53.35 -4.88 25.05
CA THR A 32 -51.90 -4.81 24.93
C THR A 32 -51.32 -6.14 24.48
N LEU A 33 -50.08 -6.14 23.99
CA LEU A 33 -49.38 -7.39 23.67
C LEU A 33 -49.09 -8.20 24.93
N SER A 34 -48.81 -7.53 26.05
CA SER A 34 -48.56 -8.19 27.35
C SER A 34 -49.77 -9.01 27.82
N GLU A 35 -50.98 -8.50 27.66
CA GLU A 35 -52.22 -9.25 27.97
C GLU A 35 -52.36 -10.51 27.10
N ALA A 36 -52.08 -10.39 25.80
CA ALA A 36 -52.11 -11.53 24.88
C ALA A 36 -51.07 -12.60 25.28
N PHE A 37 -49.87 -12.18 25.67
CA PHE A 37 -48.81 -13.09 26.11
C PHE A 37 -49.17 -13.79 27.43
N ALA A 38 -49.77 -13.10 28.38
CA ALA A 38 -50.25 -13.70 29.63
C ALA A 38 -51.32 -14.79 29.37
N ASP A 39 -52.22 -14.55 28.42
CA ASP A 39 -53.25 -15.51 28.04
C ASP A 39 -52.65 -16.75 27.34
N LEU A 40 -51.72 -16.53 26.41
CA LEU A 40 -50.98 -17.60 25.72
C LEU A 40 -50.16 -18.46 26.71
N ASN A 41 -49.45 -17.84 27.65
CA ASN A 41 -48.68 -18.56 28.66
C ASN A 41 -49.56 -19.43 29.58
N THR A 42 -50.83 -19.07 29.74
CA THR A 42 -51.77 -19.78 30.62
C THR A 42 -52.57 -20.85 29.89
N LYS A 43 -52.92 -20.60 28.62
CA LYS A 43 -53.85 -21.45 27.85
C LYS A 43 -53.20 -22.24 26.70
N GLY A 44 -52.02 -21.83 26.27
CA GLY A 44 -51.36 -22.37 25.07
C GLY A 44 -52.10 -22.05 23.77
N VAL A 45 -51.63 -22.69 22.70
CA VAL A 45 -52.11 -22.52 21.32
C VAL A 45 -52.94 -23.74 20.91
N GLY A 46 -54.14 -23.51 20.38
CA GLY A 46 -55.01 -24.59 19.89
C GLY A 46 -54.81 -24.90 18.40
N SER A 47 -55.68 -25.79 17.90
CA SER A 47 -55.59 -26.32 16.54
C SER A 47 -55.58 -25.21 15.48
N GLY A 48 -54.62 -25.30 14.54
CA GLY A 48 -54.45 -24.34 13.44
C GLY A 48 -53.63 -23.11 13.81
N GLY A 49 -53.19 -22.98 15.05
CA GLY A 49 -52.29 -21.92 15.49
C GLY A 49 -53.00 -20.62 15.89
N VAL A 50 -52.17 -19.61 16.20
CA VAL A 50 -52.59 -18.26 16.57
C VAL A 50 -51.86 -17.24 15.71
N THR A 51 -52.58 -16.22 15.24
CA THR A 51 -52.01 -15.02 14.62
C THR A 51 -52.38 -13.80 15.43
N LEU A 52 -51.40 -13.15 16.06
CA LEU A 52 -51.52 -11.85 16.68
C LEU A 52 -51.24 -10.76 15.63
N ASN A 53 -52.32 -10.12 15.16
CA ASN A 53 -52.30 -9.00 14.24
C ASN A 53 -52.10 -7.70 15.02
N ILE A 54 -51.03 -6.97 14.73
CA ILE A 54 -50.72 -5.68 15.36
C ILE A 54 -50.88 -4.58 14.33
N PRO A 55 -51.82 -3.62 14.50
CA PRO A 55 -52.07 -2.58 13.51
C PRO A 55 -50.81 -1.78 13.13
N ALA A 56 -50.65 -1.46 11.84
CA ALA A 56 -49.55 -0.61 11.37
C ALA A 56 -49.51 0.73 12.15
N GLY A 57 -48.31 1.13 12.59
CA GLY A 57 -48.10 2.32 13.42
C GLY A 57 -48.53 2.20 14.89
N TYR A 58 -49.00 1.03 15.34
CA TYR A 58 -49.25 0.78 16.77
C TYR A 58 -47.96 0.97 17.58
N SER A 59 -48.07 1.47 18.82
CA SER A 59 -46.93 1.66 19.71
C SER A 59 -47.26 1.25 21.13
N GLU A 60 -46.32 0.59 21.79
CA GLU A 60 -46.44 0.17 23.18
C GLU A 60 -45.06 0.20 23.86
N THR A 61 -45.03 0.52 25.15
CA THR A 61 -43.80 0.42 25.95
C THR A 61 -43.80 -0.92 26.68
N ALA A 62 -42.65 -1.59 26.69
CA ALA A 62 -42.51 -2.87 27.37
C ALA A 62 -42.83 -2.75 28.87
N PRO A 63 -43.53 -3.73 29.46
CA PRO A 63 -43.75 -3.76 30.89
C PRO A 63 -42.43 -3.98 31.65
N SER A 64 -42.45 -3.78 32.97
CA SER A 64 -41.29 -4.08 33.82
C SER A 64 -40.84 -5.53 33.62
N GLY A 65 -39.55 -5.73 33.28
CA GLY A 65 -38.98 -7.04 32.98
C GLY A 65 -39.13 -7.49 31.52
N GLY A 66 -39.67 -6.65 30.65
CA GLY A 66 -39.85 -6.91 29.21
C GLY A 66 -41.12 -7.70 28.87
N PHE A 67 -41.40 -7.86 27.58
CA PHE A 67 -42.45 -8.76 27.10
C PHE A 67 -42.01 -10.22 27.26
N GLN A 68 -42.70 -10.99 28.09
CA GLN A 68 -42.32 -12.35 28.45
C GLN A 68 -43.29 -13.38 27.86
N LEU A 69 -42.76 -14.32 27.09
CA LEU A 69 -43.51 -15.41 26.47
C LEU A 69 -42.73 -16.73 26.61
N GLY A 70 -43.43 -17.81 26.92
CA GLY A 70 -42.83 -19.12 27.16
C GLY A 70 -43.24 -19.69 28.51
N SER A 71 -43.86 -20.86 28.48
CA SER A 71 -44.28 -21.60 29.68
C SER A 71 -44.42 -23.06 29.33
N THR A 72 -44.44 -23.94 30.35
CA THR A 72 -44.67 -25.37 30.14
C THR A 72 -46.01 -25.66 29.43
N VAL A 73 -47.02 -24.80 29.62
CA VAL A 73 -48.33 -24.92 28.98
C VAL A 73 -48.27 -24.46 27.52
N LEU A 74 -47.65 -23.31 27.25
CA LEU A 74 -47.55 -22.78 25.91
C LEU A 74 -46.68 -23.69 25.02
N ASN A 75 -45.47 -23.99 25.47
CA ASN A 75 -44.47 -24.68 24.68
C ASN A 75 -44.93 -26.09 24.28
N ALA A 76 -45.62 -26.80 25.19
CA ALA A 76 -46.19 -28.12 24.93
C ALA A 76 -47.27 -28.16 23.82
N THR A 77 -47.77 -27.00 23.39
CA THR A 77 -48.87 -26.90 22.42
C THR A 77 -48.43 -26.34 21.06
N LEU A 78 -47.24 -25.74 21.00
CA LEU A 78 -46.65 -25.19 19.78
C LEU A 78 -46.13 -26.33 18.89
N SER A 79 -46.37 -26.20 17.59
CA SER A 79 -45.87 -27.15 16.58
C SER A 79 -45.97 -26.52 15.20
N SER A 80 -45.42 -27.19 14.18
CA SER A 80 -45.64 -26.80 12.78
C SER A 80 -47.12 -26.78 12.38
N ALA A 81 -47.98 -27.56 13.03
CA ALA A 81 -49.43 -27.56 12.82
C ALA A 81 -50.17 -26.48 13.63
N ASN A 82 -49.57 -26.03 14.73
CA ASN A 82 -50.11 -25.02 15.64
C ASN A 82 -49.09 -23.88 15.86
N PRO A 83 -48.73 -23.12 14.81
CA PRO A 83 -47.72 -22.08 14.93
C PRO A 83 -48.25 -20.85 15.67
N LEU A 84 -47.33 -20.03 16.18
CA LEU A 84 -47.63 -18.69 16.67
C LEU A 84 -47.06 -17.64 15.70
N VAL A 85 -47.90 -16.75 15.19
CA VAL A 85 -47.48 -15.66 14.31
C VAL A 85 -47.79 -14.32 14.98
N ILE A 86 -46.81 -13.44 15.08
CA ILE A 86 -46.92 -12.07 15.57
C ILE A 86 -46.53 -11.17 14.42
N GLN A 87 -47.49 -10.43 13.86
CA GLN A 87 -47.27 -9.72 12.60
C GLN A 87 -47.90 -8.34 12.56
N LYS A 88 -47.30 -7.46 11.76
CA LYS A 88 -47.94 -6.22 11.31
C LYS A 88 -49.19 -6.50 10.50
N ASN A 89 -50.25 -5.73 10.78
CA ASN A 89 -51.50 -5.76 10.05
C ASN A 89 -51.79 -4.39 9.41
N GLY A 90 -51.96 -4.38 8.09
CA GLY A 90 -52.22 -3.18 7.30
C GLY A 90 -50.99 -2.49 6.69
N SER A 91 -51.25 -1.49 5.86
CA SER A 91 -50.24 -0.64 5.21
C SER A 91 -49.72 0.45 6.15
N GLY A 92 -48.44 0.79 6.04
CA GLY A 92 -47.80 1.82 6.86
C GLY A 92 -46.60 1.28 7.64
N ALA A 93 -46.12 2.10 8.58
CA ALA A 93 -44.98 1.77 9.42
C ALA A 93 -45.21 0.51 10.24
N ASN A 94 -44.12 -0.20 10.54
CA ASN A 94 -44.13 -1.30 11.48
C ASN A 94 -44.61 -0.84 12.87
N PRO A 95 -45.34 -1.68 13.63
CA PRO A 95 -45.59 -1.44 15.03
C PRO A 95 -44.28 -1.24 15.78
N LEU A 96 -44.23 -0.30 16.72
CA LEU A 96 -43.03 0.10 17.45
C LEU A 96 -43.15 -0.19 18.94
N PHE A 97 -42.31 -1.10 19.44
CA PHE A 97 -42.20 -1.38 20.86
C PHE A 97 -40.98 -0.69 21.47
N THR A 98 -41.21 0.08 22.54
CA THR A 98 -40.13 0.81 23.24
C THR A 98 -39.69 0.05 24.48
N GLY A 99 -38.39 -0.02 24.72
CA GLY A 99 -37.80 -0.69 25.88
C GLY A 99 -38.31 -0.15 27.22
N ASN A 100 -38.29 -0.99 28.25
CA ASN A 100 -38.57 -0.60 29.63
C ASN A 100 -37.34 0.01 30.28
N THR A 101 -37.48 0.59 31.47
CA THR A 101 -36.29 0.92 32.29
C THR A 101 -35.63 -0.37 32.76
N GLY A 102 -34.39 -0.59 32.32
CA GLY A 102 -33.52 -1.67 32.77
C GLY A 102 -33.21 -1.59 34.26
N THR A 103 -32.83 -2.72 34.82
CA THR A 103 -32.49 -2.93 36.24
C THR A 103 -31.13 -3.61 36.42
N SER A 104 -30.52 -4.07 35.34
CA SER A 104 -29.25 -4.78 35.25
C SER A 104 -28.40 -4.19 34.13
N ALA A 105 -27.11 -4.51 34.10
CA ALA A 105 -26.22 -4.15 33.01
C ALA A 105 -25.93 -5.34 32.07
N THR A 106 -26.60 -6.49 32.26
CA THR A 106 -26.23 -7.76 31.61
C THR A 106 -27.35 -8.63 31.07
N VAL A 107 -28.61 -8.48 31.53
CA VAL A 107 -29.69 -9.46 31.26
C VAL A 107 -31.04 -8.85 30.91
N ASP A 108 -31.16 -7.52 30.81
CA ASP A 108 -32.42 -6.89 30.45
C ASP A 108 -32.69 -7.05 28.95
N ALA A 109 -33.96 -7.30 28.62
CA ALA A 109 -34.40 -7.53 27.26
C ALA A 109 -35.77 -6.90 27.04
N ILE A 110 -36.00 -6.36 25.84
CA ILE A 110 -37.32 -5.85 25.44
C ILE A 110 -38.30 -7.02 25.27
N PHE A 111 -37.85 -8.11 24.64
CA PHE A 111 -38.62 -9.35 24.46
C PHE A 111 -37.82 -10.55 24.98
N LYS A 112 -38.48 -11.40 25.77
CA LYS A 112 -37.94 -12.64 26.34
C LYS A 112 -38.81 -13.83 25.93
N PHE A 113 -38.22 -14.76 25.18
CA PHE A 113 -38.83 -16.00 24.75
C PHE A 113 -38.15 -17.18 25.44
N SER A 114 -38.89 -17.95 26.24
CA SER A 114 -38.34 -19.09 26.99
C SER A 114 -38.92 -20.42 26.47
N GLY A 115 -38.12 -21.18 25.73
CA GLY A 115 -38.54 -22.48 25.16
C GLY A 115 -39.61 -22.39 24.04
N VAL A 116 -39.80 -21.20 23.48
CA VAL A 116 -40.87 -20.99 22.48
C VAL A 116 -40.42 -21.57 21.14
N ASP A 117 -41.24 -22.46 20.57
CA ASP A 117 -41.01 -23.10 19.29
C ASP A 117 -42.00 -22.63 18.21
N HIS A 118 -41.63 -22.77 16.93
CA HIS A 118 -42.52 -22.52 15.79
C HIS A 118 -43.19 -21.12 15.79
N MET A 119 -42.51 -20.11 16.33
CA MET A 119 -42.99 -18.73 16.32
C MET A 119 -42.47 -17.96 15.10
N THR A 120 -43.28 -17.10 14.52
CA THR A 120 -42.87 -16.10 13.53
C THR A 120 -43.14 -14.69 14.03
N ILE A 121 -42.13 -13.83 14.01
CA ILE A 121 -42.25 -12.38 14.20
C ILE A 121 -42.03 -11.72 12.83
N ASP A 122 -43.02 -10.97 12.35
CA ASP A 122 -43.01 -10.35 11.01
C ASP A 122 -43.36 -8.86 11.06
N GLY A 123 -42.36 -8.01 10.80
CA GLY A 123 -42.58 -6.57 10.67
C GLY A 123 -42.84 -5.86 11.98
N ILE A 124 -42.12 -6.23 13.05
CA ILE A 124 -42.24 -5.63 14.39
C ILE A 124 -40.97 -4.87 14.74
N ASP A 125 -41.07 -3.56 14.89
CA ASP A 125 -39.92 -2.72 15.23
C ASP A 125 -39.77 -2.60 16.76
N ILE A 126 -38.53 -2.60 17.22
CA ILE A 126 -38.20 -2.36 18.63
C ILE A 126 -37.12 -1.29 18.75
N LYS A 127 -37.22 -0.47 19.79
CA LYS A 127 -36.19 0.52 20.11
C LYS A 127 -35.94 0.62 21.60
N GLU A 128 -34.71 0.98 21.93
CA GLU A 128 -34.35 1.47 23.25
C GLU A 128 -35.06 2.80 23.57
N ASP A 129 -35.41 3.01 24.84
CA ASP A 129 -35.99 4.27 25.30
C ASP A 129 -34.90 5.32 25.51
N THR A 130 -35.07 6.50 24.91
CA THR A 130 -34.20 7.66 25.10
C THR A 130 -34.16 8.17 26.55
N ALA A 131 -35.15 7.82 27.38
CA ALA A 131 -35.15 8.11 28.80
C ALA A 131 -34.16 7.26 29.60
N ASN A 132 -33.66 6.15 29.04
CA ASN A 132 -32.66 5.30 29.68
C ASN A 132 -31.26 5.91 29.48
N THR A 133 -30.77 6.61 30.50
CA THR A 133 -29.54 7.43 30.42
C THR A 133 -28.35 6.88 31.20
N THR A 134 -28.34 5.61 31.57
CA THR A 134 -27.21 4.95 32.26
C THR A 134 -27.03 3.52 31.75
N ALA A 135 -25.86 2.93 31.96
CA ALA A 135 -25.58 1.55 31.56
C ALA A 135 -26.51 0.50 32.20
N VAL A 136 -27.09 0.79 33.37
CA VAL A 136 -28.01 -0.13 34.10
C VAL A 136 -29.47 0.06 33.68
N THR A 137 -29.82 1.26 33.22
CA THR A 137 -31.20 1.56 32.81
C THR A 137 -31.47 1.18 31.37
N LEU A 138 -30.45 0.99 30.54
CA LEU A 138 -30.62 0.56 29.16
C LEU A 138 -30.97 -0.94 29.11
N ASN A 139 -31.68 -1.39 28.08
CA ASN A 139 -31.87 -2.80 27.81
C ASN A 139 -30.64 -3.36 27.06
N GLU A 140 -30.16 -4.53 27.49
CA GLU A 140 -29.03 -5.19 26.85
C GLU A 140 -29.41 -6.06 25.65
N ARG A 141 -30.68 -6.42 25.49
CA ARG A 141 -31.16 -7.33 24.44
C ARG A 141 -32.43 -6.83 23.77
N GLY A 142 -32.54 -7.06 22.46
CA GLY A 142 -33.76 -6.84 21.70
C GLY A 142 -34.71 -8.02 21.83
N PHE A 143 -34.64 -8.95 20.87
CA PHE A 143 -35.30 -10.24 20.95
C PHE A 143 -34.35 -11.27 21.58
N ALA A 144 -34.66 -11.74 22.79
CA ALA A 144 -33.85 -12.71 23.51
C ALA A 144 -34.58 -14.05 23.64
N PHE A 145 -33.86 -15.13 23.31
CA PHE A 145 -34.32 -16.51 23.30
C PHE A 145 -33.49 -17.32 24.32
N TYR A 146 -34.21 -17.97 25.22
CA TYR A 146 -33.70 -18.67 26.39
C TYR A 146 -34.28 -20.08 26.45
N ASN A 147 -33.60 -21.01 27.12
CA ASN A 147 -34.24 -22.28 27.45
C ASN A 147 -35.26 -22.07 28.58
N LEU A 148 -36.36 -22.81 28.50
CA LEU A 148 -37.22 -23.01 29.66
C LEU A 148 -36.63 -24.06 30.60
N THR A 149 -36.11 -25.16 30.03
CA THR A 149 -35.43 -26.25 30.74
C THR A 149 -34.33 -26.86 29.86
N GLY A 150 -33.52 -27.79 30.39
CA GLY A 150 -32.54 -28.53 29.58
C GLY A 150 -33.15 -29.39 28.45
N THR A 151 -34.46 -29.59 28.43
CA THR A 151 -35.17 -30.34 27.37
C THR A 151 -36.12 -29.46 26.56
N ASP A 152 -36.10 -28.15 26.76
CA ASP A 152 -37.06 -27.21 26.18
C ASP A 152 -36.34 -25.88 25.83
N GLY A 153 -35.79 -25.86 24.62
CA GLY A 153 -35.11 -24.71 24.01
C GLY A 153 -35.99 -24.03 22.96
N CYS A 154 -35.42 -23.12 22.19
CA CYS A 154 -36.16 -22.33 21.20
C CYS A 154 -35.80 -22.77 19.77
N ASN A 155 -36.69 -23.50 19.12
CA ASN A 155 -36.49 -24.13 17.83
C ASN A 155 -37.50 -23.66 16.78
N TYR A 156 -37.10 -23.68 15.51
CA TYR A 156 -37.96 -23.39 14.37
C TYR A 156 -38.61 -21.99 14.38
N ASN A 157 -37.99 -21.03 15.05
CA ASN A 157 -38.51 -19.66 15.11
C ASN A 157 -38.03 -18.82 13.92
N THR A 158 -38.82 -17.84 13.50
CA THR A 158 -38.45 -16.90 12.44
C THR A 158 -38.63 -15.46 12.92
N ILE A 159 -37.60 -14.64 12.80
CA ILE A 159 -37.68 -13.19 12.97
C ILE A 159 -37.39 -12.53 11.64
N LYS A 160 -38.35 -11.75 11.12
CA LYS A 160 -38.17 -11.09 9.83
C LYS A 160 -38.83 -9.72 9.70
N ASN A 161 -38.31 -8.94 8.76
CA ASN A 161 -38.81 -7.61 8.38
C ASN A 161 -38.86 -6.59 9.54
N SER A 162 -38.13 -6.84 10.63
CA SER A 162 -38.11 -6.02 11.84
C SER A 162 -36.93 -5.05 11.86
N LYS A 163 -37.12 -3.87 12.45
CA LYS A 163 -36.04 -2.95 12.79
C LYS A 163 -35.77 -2.93 14.30
N ILE A 164 -34.51 -3.10 14.69
CA ILE A 164 -34.04 -3.13 16.08
C ILE A 164 -33.04 -2.00 16.27
N THR A 165 -33.33 -1.04 17.16
CA THR A 165 -32.50 0.17 17.33
C THR A 165 -32.11 0.39 18.79
N PHE A 166 -30.80 0.47 19.06
CA PHE A 166 -30.28 0.83 20.39
C PHE A 166 -29.76 2.27 20.46
N LEU A 167 -29.35 2.68 21.67
CA LEU A 167 -28.60 3.91 21.94
C LEU A 167 -27.11 3.60 22.11
N ARG A 168 -26.24 4.55 21.79
CA ARG A 168 -24.76 4.43 21.92
C ARG A 168 -24.15 5.41 22.92
N ASN A 169 -24.99 5.90 23.83
CA ASN A 169 -24.62 6.97 24.76
C ASN A 169 -23.76 6.43 25.91
N PHE A 170 -23.90 5.14 26.24
CA PHE A 170 -23.17 4.48 27.32
C PHE A 170 -22.75 3.08 26.87
N ASN A 171 -21.71 2.56 27.50
CA ASN A 171 -21.30 1.18 27.30
C ASN A 171 -22.32 0.25 28.01
N ASN A 172 -23.21 -0.34 27.24
CA ASN A 172 -24.02 -1.49 27.63
C ASN A 172 -23.79 -2.62 26.60
N THR A 173 -23.95 -3.88 26.99
CA THR A 173 -23.68 -5.01 26.08
C THR A 173 -24.81 -5.24 25.06
N ALA A 174 -25.33 -4.17 24.43
CA ALA A 174 -26.51 -4.21 23.58
C ALA A 174 -26.37 -5.21 22.42
N ILE A 175 -27.33 -6.15 22.32
CA ILE A 175 -27.44 -7.17 21.28
C ILE A 175 -28.85 -7.17 20.69
N GLY A 176 -28.95 -7.14 19.36
CA GLY A 176 -30.24 -7.13 18.66
C GLY A 176 -31.03 -8.41 18.83
N ILE A 177 -30.47 -9.53 18.40
CA ILE A 177 -31.10 -10.85 18.50
C ILE A 177 -30.15 -11.81 19.20
N TYR A 178 -30.64 -12.48 20.24
CA TYR A 178 -29.79 -13.21 21.17
C TYR A 178 -30.37 -14.59 21.48
N PHE A 179 -29.64 -15.65 21.13
CA PHE A 179 -29.91 -17.03 21.53
C PHE A 179 -28.80 -17.51 22.45
N ALA A 180 -29.14 -18.03 23.63
CA ALA A 180 -28.16 -18.61 24.54
C ALA A 180 -28.75 -19.68 25.46
N HIS A 181 -27.92 -20.69 25.72
CA HIS A 181 -28.21 -21.81 26.61
C HIS A 181 -28.25 -21.42 28.10
N GLN A 182 -29.25 -20.62 28.47
CA GLN A 182 -29.52 -20.11 29.81
C GLN A 182 -30.99 -19.77 29.97
N ASN A 183 -31.45 -19.62 31.22
CA ASN A 183 -32.79 -19.10 31.50
C ASN A 183 -32.85 -17.56 31.39
N ALA A 184 -34.06 -17.01 31.44
CA ALA A 184 -34.31 -15.56 31.35
C ALA A 184 -33.72 -14.71 32.50
N THR A 185 -33.20 -15.35 33.56
CA THR A 185 -32.48 -14.69 34.67
C THR A 185 -30.96 -14.75 34.51
N GLY A 186 -30.45 -15.36 33.43
CA GLY A 186 -29.01 -15.49 33.14
C GLY A 186 -28.31 -16.69 33.79
N THR A 187 -29.06 -17.68 34.29
CA THR A 187 -28.50 -18.93 34.80
C THR A 187 -28.34 -19.93 33.66
N ALA A 188 -27.12 -20.44 33.44
CA ALA A 188 -26.84 -21.42 32.40
C ALA A 188 -27.73 -22.66 32.52
N LEU A 189 -28.29 -23.10 31.39
CA LEU A 189 -29.12 -24.28 31.25
C LEU A 189 -28.60 -25.10 30.07
N ASN A 190 -27.89 -26.18 30.38
CA ASN A 190 -27.33 -27.03 29.35
C ASN A 190 -28.41 -27.93 28.74
N PRO A 191 -28.49 -28.04 27.40
CA PRO A 191 -29.39 -28.99 26.77
C PRO A 191 -29.01 -30.43 27.17
N THR A 192 -30.02 -31.26 27.39
CA THR A 192 -29.89 -32.70 27.68
C THR A 192 -30.56 -33.56 26.60
N THR A 193 -31.40 -32.96 25.75
CA THR A 193 -31.99 -33.55 24.54
C THR A 193 -31.93 -32.56 23.37
N VAL A 194 -32.27 -33.00 22.16
CA VAL A 194 -32.27 -32.15 20.97
C VAL A 194 -33.34 -31.05 21.04
N GLU A 195 -34.46 -31.30 21.72
CA GLU A 195 -35.51 -30.32 21.99
C GLU A 195 -35.02 -29.19 22.89
N GLY A 196 -34.01 -29.44 23.73
CA GLY A 196 -33.34 -28.43 24.53
C GLY A 196 -32.47 -27.45 23.73
N THR A 197 -32.23 -27.69 22.44
CA THR A 197 -31.33 -26.86 21.61
C THR A 197 -31.98 -25.55 21.13
N HIS A 198 -31.20 -24.70 20.46
CA HIS A 198 -31.72 -23.54 19.73
C HIS A 198 -31.58 -23.73 18.22
N SER A 199 -32.31 -24.69 17.64
CA SER A 199 -32.08 -25.16 16.27
C SER A 199 -33.11 -24.67 15.25
N TYR A 200 -32.71 -24.61 13.98
CA TYR A 200 -33.55 -24.32 12.82
C TYR A 200 -34.25 -22.96 12.85
N ASN A 201 -33.68 -22.00 13.58
CA ASN A 201 -34.15 -20.64 13.66
C ASN A 201 -33.71 -19.81 12.44
N LYS A 202 -34.53 -18.84 12.05
CA LYS A 202 -34.37 -18.06 10.81
C LYS A 202 -34.41 -16.56 11.10
N ILE A 203 -33.39 -15.85 10.65
CA ILE A 203 -33.23 -14.40 10.83
C ILE A 203 -33.14 -13.75 9.44
N TYR A 204 -34.22 -13.11 8.98
CA TYR A 204 -34.31 -12.61 7.59
C TYR A 204 -34.75 -11.15 7.47
N SER A 205 -34.14 -10.40 6.57
CA SER A 205 -34.62 -9.05 6.18
C SER A 205 -34.76 -8.07 7.36
N ASN A 206 -34.03 -8.29 8.45
CA ASN A 206 -34.06 -7.41 9.61
C ASN A 206 -33.04 -6.29 9.45
N THR A 207 -33.33 -5.13 10.03
CA THR A 207 -32.39 -4.02 10.18
C THR A 207 -31.99 -3.90 11.64
N ILE A 208 -30.69 -4.02 11.95
CA ILE A 208 -30.18 -3.84 13.32
C ILE A 208 -29.21 -2.67 13.33
N GLU A 209 -29.50 -1.69 14.19
CA GLU A 209 -28.74 -0.46 14.27
C GLU A 209 -28.16 -0.29 15.68
N LYS A 210 -26.92 0.21 15.73
CA LYS A 210 -26.31 0.73 16.97
C LYS A 210 -26.11 -0.29 18.10
N SER A 211 -26.16 -1.60 17.81
CA SER A 211 -25.73 -2.62 18.78
C SER A 211 -24.26 -2.41 19.15
N LEU A 212 -23.95 -2.47 20.44
CA LEU A 212 -22.60 -2.20 20.96
C LEU A 212 -21.75 -3.46 21.13
N GLY A 213 -22.35 -4.61 21.46
CA GLY A 213 -21.62 -5.87 21.63
C GLY A 213 -21.62 -6.72 20.36
N SER A 214 -22.80 -7.17 19.96
CA SER A 214 -23.00 -7.98 18.75
C SER A 214 -24.37 -7.70 18.15
N ALA A 215 -24.54 -7.72 16.84
CA ALA A 215 -25.89 -7.52 16.28
C ALA A 215 -26.77 -8.76 16.49
N VAL A 216 -26.21 -9.94 16.19
CA VAL A 216 -26.87 -11.23 16.41
C VAL A 216 -25.91 -12.22 17.06
N ILE A 217 -26.39 -12.97 18.05
CA ILE A 217 -25.65 -14.05 18.71
C ILE A 217 -26.44 -15.35 18.65
N PHE A 218 -25.75 -16.43 18.27
CA PHE A 218 -26.12 -17.80 18.57
C PHE A 218 -25.04 -18.44 19.46
N THR A 219 -25.37 -18.66 20.73
CA THR A 219 -24.50 -19.36 21.67
C THR A 219 -25.01 -20.78 21.86
N GLY A 220 -24.41 -21.73 21.14
CA GLY A 220 -24.72 -23.15 21.25
C GLY A 220 -24.01 -23.84 22.41
N PHE A 221 -24.32 -25.12 22.62
CA PHE A 221 -23.71 -25.95 23.67
C PHE A 221 -22.65 -26.90 23.10
N ALA A 222 -21.39 -26.70 23.50
CA ALA A 222 -20.28 -27.57 23.10
C ALA A 222 -20.19 -28.83 23.98
N PHE A 223 -20.74 -29.96 23.50
CA PHE A 223 -20.66 -31.25 24.19
C PHE A 223 -19.23 -31.85 24.13
N ALA A 224 -18.61 -32.17 25.27
CA ALA A 224 -17.15 -32.33 25.37
C ALA A 224 -16.54 -33.66 24.85
N PRO A 225 -17.28 -34.79 24.77
CA PRO A 225 -16.87 -35.89 23.90
C PRO A 225 -17.87 -36.13 22.76
N SER A 226 -17.36 -36.58 21.61
CA SER A 226 -18.16 -37.11 20.49
C SER A 226 -19.35 -37.96 20.99
N PRO A 227 -20.57 -37.79 20.44
CA PRO A 227 -20.84 -37.38 19.05
C PRO A 227 -21.31 -35.94 18.82
N TYR A 228 -21.07 -35.01 19.76
CA TYR A 228 -21.44 -33.59 19.58
C TYR A 228 -22.94 -33.37 19.23
N THR A 229 -23.82 -34.27 19.67
CA THR A 229 -25.23 -34.36 19.24
C THR A 229 -26.12 -33.22 19.69
N LEU A 230 -25.63 -32.35 20.58
CA LEU A 230 -26.36 -31.24 21.17
C LEU A 230 -25.86 -29.87 20.68
N PHE A 231 -25.10 -29.85 19.58
CA PHE A 231 -24.88 -28.61 18.84
C PHE A 231 -26.23 -28.12 18.32
N ASP A 232 -26.43 -26.81 18.33
CA ASP A 232 -27.57 -26.23 17.64
C ASP A 232 -27.42 -26.49 16.13
N GLN A 233 -28.50 -26.89 15.48
CA GLN A 233 -28.50 -27.37 14.11
C GLN A 233 -29.22 -26.38 13.18
N GLY A 234 -28.66 -26.15 12.00
CA GLY A 234 -29.43 -25.65 10.85
C GLY A 234 -30.01 -24.24 11.01
N ASN A 235 -29.45 -23.42 11.91
CA ASN A 235 -29.83 -22.02 12.00
C ASN A 235 -29.43 -21.28 10.71
N ASP A 236 -30.25 -20.31 10.31
CA ASP A 236 -30.11 -19.60 9.03
C ASP A 236 -30.28 -18.09 9.20
N ILE A 237 -29.21 -17.36 8.85
CA ILE A 237 -29.10 -15.92 8.94
C ILE A 237 -28.91 -15.36 7.52
N GLY A 238 -29.95 -14.71 7.02
CA GLY A 238 -29.96 -14.03 5.72
C GLY A 238 -30.35 -14.90 4.53
N GLY A 239 -30.52 -16.22 4.72
CA GLY A 239 -31.13 -17.11 3.72
C GLY A 239 -30.26 -17.35 2.49
N SER A 240 -30.91 -17.67 1.37
CA SER A 240 -30.25 -17.99 0.09
C SER A 240 -30.27 -16.85 -0.95
N THR A 241 -30.92 -15.73 -0.65
CA THR A 241 -31.04 -14.58 -1.56
C THR A 241 -30.80 -13.26 -0.84
N THR A 242 -30.45 -12.20 -1.58
CA THR A 242 -30.31 -10.85 -1.02
C THR A 242 -31.63 -10.28 -0.49
N ALA A 243 -32.79 -10.76 -0.94
CA ALA A 243 -34.08 -10.34 -0.42
C ALA A 243 -34.30 -10.75 1.04
N THR A 244 -33.73 -11.89 1.46
CA THR A 244 -33.75 -12.38 2.84
C THR A 244 -32.59 -11.87 3.70
N GLY A 245 -31.63 -11.16 3.10
CA GLY A 245 -30.44 -10.66 3.77
C GLY A 245 -30.74 -9.66 4.88
N ASN A 246 -30.04 -9.77 6.01
CA ASN A 246 -30.15 -8.76 7.08
C ASN A 246 -29.21 -7.58 6.81
N THR A 247 -29.58 -6.41 7.30
CA THR A 247 -28.79 -5.18 7.20
C THR A 247 -28.38 -4.73 8.60
N LEU A 248 -27.09 -4.73 8.88
CA LEU A 248 -26.51 -4.23 10.12
C LEU A 248 -25.85 -2.88 9.84
N THR A 249 -26.20 -1.86 10.60
CA THR A 249 -25.63 -0.51 10.43
C THR A 249 -25.13 0.06 11.73
N ASP A 250 -24.01 0.78 11.64
CA ASP A 250 -23.45 1.54 12.75
C ASP A 250 -23.16 0.65 13.97
N ILE A 251 -22.71 -0.59 13.71
CA ILE A 251 -22.43 -1.58 14.75
C ILE A 251 -21.14 -1.24 15.49
N GLY A 252 -21.20 -1.34 16.81
CA GLY A 252 -20.07 -1.13 17.71
C GLY A 252 -19.73 0.33 18.00
N GLY A 253 -18.94 0.52 19.06
CA GLY A 253 -18.38 1.81 19.49
C GLY A 253 -19.37 2.74 20.20
N VAL A 254 -18.94 3.32 21.33
CA VAL A 254 -19.67 4.39 22.05
C VAL A 254 -19.08 5.76 21.73
N ALA A 255 -19.89 6.81 21.81
CA ALA A 255 -19.37 8.18 21.76
C ALA A 255 -18.62 8.49 23.07
N GLY A 256 -17.28 8.54 23.04
CA GLY A 256 -16.49 9.04 24.18
C GLY A 256 -15.63 8.04 24.98
N GLY A 257 -15.43 6.80 24.50
CA GLY A 257 -14.22 6.04 24.84
C GLY A 257 -14.23 5.08 26.03
N ALA A 258 -15.38 4.58 26.50
CA ALA A 258 -15.43 3.40 27.38
C ALA A 258 -15.63 2.12 26.53
N TYR A 259 -14.62 1.25 26.48
CA TYR A 259 -14.45 0.32 25.35
C TYR A 259 -14.95 -1.11 25.61
N ILE A 260 -15.83 -1.63 24.76
CA ILE A 260 -16.07 -3.09 24.61
C ILE A 260 -15.05 -3.63 23.60
N ASN A 261 -14.24 -4.59 24.04
CA ASN A 261 -13.33 -5.32 23.15
C ASN A 261 -14.13 -6.32 22.31
N ASN A 262 -13.81 -6.38 21.02
CA ASN A 262 -14.40 -7.28 20.02
C ASN A 262 -15.90 -7.03 19.76
N ASN A 263 -16.18 -6.29 18.68
CA ASN A 263 -17.53 -5.96 18.25
C ASN A 263 -17.91 -6.89 17.09
N TYR A 264 -19.01 -7.64 17.19
CA TYR A 264 -19.38 -8.63 16.18
C TYR A 264 -20.61 -8.20 15.37
N GLY A 265 -20.61 -8.48 14.06
CA GLY A 265 -21.86 -8.47 13.29
C GLY A 265 -22.69 -9.69 13.70
N PHE A 266 -22.15 -10.86 13.41
CA PHE A 266 -22.72 -12.16 13.78
C PHE A 266 -21.72 -12.95 14.63
N ASN A 267 -22.11 -13.33 15.85
CA ASN A 267 -21.30 -14.14 16.76
C ASN A 267 -21.94 -15.51 16.96
N ASN A 268 -21.36 -16.54 16.35
CA ASN A 268 -21.95 -17.88 16.33
C ASN A 268 -20.96 -18.91 16.88
N THR A 269 -21.36 -19.60 17.94
CA THR A 269 -20.54 -20.59 18.63
C THR A 269 -21.30 -21.89 18.84
N ALA A 270 -20.59 -23.01 18.75
CA ALA A 270 -21.10 -24.37 18.90
C ALA A 270 -22.37 -24.64 18.05
N GLN A 271 -22.34 -24.19 16.80
CA GLN A 271 -23.39 -24.43 15.80
C GLN A 271 -22.95 -25.50 14.80
N ASN A 272 -23.89 -26.16 14.15
CA ASN A 272 -23.66 -27.03 12.99
C ASN A 272 -24.67 -26.76 11.87
N ASN A 273 -24.22 -26.88 10.62
CA ASN A 273 -25.00 -26.55 9.42
C ASN A 273 -25.55 -25.10 9.46
N LEU A 274 -24.81 -24.18 10.08
CA LEU A 274 -25.18 -22.77 10.15
C LEU A 274 -24.97 -22.10 8.78
N ASN A 275 -25.98 -21.36 8.33
CA ASN A 275 -25.86 -20.45 7.19
C ASN A 275 -25.83 -18.99 7.67
N VAL A 276 -24.84 -18.22 7.23
CA VAL A 276 -24.77 -16.76 7.41
C VAL A 276 -24.49 -16.13 6.05
N SER A 277 -25.52 -15.93 5.24
CA SER A 277 -25.35 -15.53 3.83
C SER A 277 -26.21 -14.33 3.44
N ASN A 278 -25.78 -13.61 2.41
CA ASN A 278 -26.49 -12.47 1.82
C ASN A 278 -26.69 -11.27 2.76
N ASN A 279 -25.93 -11.17 3.85
CA ASN A 279 -26.05 -10.06 4.81
C ASN A 279 -25.17 -8.87 4.44
N THR A 280 -25.61 -7.67 4.80
CA THR A 280 -24.81 -6.44 4.73
C THR A 280 -24.43 -5.99 6.13
N ILE A 281 -23.14 -5.84 6.41
CA ILE A 281 -22.61 -5.52 7.74
C ILE A 281 -21.77 -4.25 7.67
N ASN A 282 -22.21 -3.20 8.34
CA ASN A 282 -21.49 -1.93 8.43
C ASN A 282 -21.19 -1.58 9.89
N PHE A 283 -19.90 -1.56 10.23
CA PHE A 283 -19.46 -1.09 11.53
C PHE A 283 -19.36 0.43 11.59
N SER A 284 -19.51 0.96 12.81
CA SER A 284 -19.15 2.33 13.12
C SER A 284 -17.64 2.54 12.97
N PRO A 285 -17.17 3.72 12.52
CA PRO A 285 -15.75 4.07 12.56
C PRO A 285 -15.12 3.98 13.96
N ASN A 286 -15.94 4.04 15.02
CA ASN A 286 -15.50 3.92 16.41
C ASN A 286 -15.52 2.48 16.95
N GLY A 287 -15.85 1.48 16.13
CA GLY A 287 -15.80 0.08 16.51
C GLY A 287 -14.38 -0.37 16.89
N LYS A 288 -14.24 -1.30 17.85
CA LYS A 288 -12.95 -1.84 18.29
C LYS A 288 -12.90 -3.35 18.09
N GLY A 289 -11.80 -3.85 17.52
CA GLY A 289 -11.65 -5.29 17.23
C GLY A 289 -12.83 -5.86 16.44
N THR A 290 -13.17 -5.21 15.34
CA THR A 290 -14.40 -5.54 14.61
C THR A 290 -14.30 -6.90 13.93
N VAL A 291 -15.36 -7.69 14.06
CA VAL A 291 -15.49 -9.03 13.47
C VAL A 291 -16.81 -9.11 12.72
N GLY A 292 -16.78 -9.13 11.40
CA GLY A 292 -18.00 -9.22 10.59
C GLY A 292 -18.82 -10.47 10.93
N ILE A 293 -18.22 -11.64 10.70
CA ILE A 293 -18.83 -12.94 11.00
C ILE A 293 -17.84 -13.76 11.82
N PHE A 294 -18.26 -14.22 12.99
CA PHE A 294 -17.55 -15.22 13.77
C PHE A 294 -18.30 -16.54 13.76
N VAL A 295 -17.57 -17.63 13.48
CA VAL A 295 -18.08 -19.00 13.53
C VAL A 295 -17.10 -19.92 14.28
N SER A 296 -17.65 -20.73 15.18
CA SER A 296 -16.89 -21.75 15.92
C SER A 296 -17.76 -22.97 16.19
N GLY A 297 -17.20 -24.16 16.01
CA GLY A 297 -17.85 -25.44 16.30
C GLY A 297 -16.97 -26.60 15.84
N ALA A 298 -16.66 -27.52 16.76
CA ALA A 298 -15.77 -28.64 16.46
C ALA A 298 -16.46 -29.63 15.51
N ASN A 299 -15.79 -30.05 14.43
CA ASN A 299 -16.34 -30.97 13.42
C ASN A 299 -17.66 -30.50 12.77
N ALA A 300 -17.95 -29.21 12.81
CA ALA A 300 -19.19 -28.63 12.32
C ALA A 300 -19.03 -28.01 10.93
N THR A 301 -20.16 -27.86 10.23
CA THR A 301 -20.22 -27.25 8.90
C THR A 301 -20.83 -25.85 8.93
N PHE A 302 -20.19 -24.90 8.26
CA PHE A 302 -20.61 -23.51 8.17
C PHE A 302 -20.61 -23.00 6.73
N THR A 303 -21.61 -22.19 6.40
CA THR A 303 -21.70 -21.48 5.11
C THR A 303 -21.76 -19.97 5.36
N THR A 304 -20.87 -19.22 4.71
CA THR A 304 -20.83 -17.75 4.79
C THR A 304 -20.70 -17.15 3.39
N ASN A 305 -21.79 -17.11 2.62
CA ASN A 305 -21.76 -16.72 1.21
C ASN A 305 -22.39 -15.35 0.94
N ASN A 306 -21.92 -14.65 -0.10
CA ASN A 306 -22.55 -13.42 -0.61
C ASN A 306 -22.72 -12.31 0.43
N ASN A 307 -21.89 -12.26 1.48
CA ASN A 307 -21.97 -11.19 2.47
C ASN A 307 -21.16 -9.98 2.02
N MET A 308 -21.68 -8.78 2.31
CA MET A 308 -20.95 -7.52 2.19
C MET A 308 -20.54 -7.08 3.59
N ILE A 309 -19.24 -7.03 3.87
CA ILE A 309 -18.69 -6.76 5.19
C ILE A 309 -17.77 -5.55 5.13
N ASN A 310 -18.19 -4.47 5.78
CA ASN A 310 -17.41 -3.25 5.98
C ASN A 310 -16.99 -3.15 7.45
N ALA A 311 -15.89 -3.82 7.79
CA ALA A 311 -15.32 -3.86 9.13
C ALA A 311 -14.37 -2.67 9.33
N PHE A 312 -14.93 -1.54 9.77
CA PHE A 312 -14.18 -0.35 10.18
C PHE A 312 -13.91 -0.40 11.68
N GLY A 313 -12.71 -0.02 12.12
CA GLY A 313 -12.49 0.22 13.54
C GLY A 313 -11.13 0.82 13.86
N ASN A 314 -11.02 1.28 15.10
CA ASN A 314 -9.82 1.90 15.66
C ASN A 314 -9.08 0.92 16.58
N ALA A 315 -7.75 0.92 16.49
CA ALA A 315 -6.87 0.22 17.42
C ALA A 315 -7.00 0.81 18.84
N ASP A 316 -6.92 -0.04 19.85
CA ASP A 316 -6.78 0.39 21.24
C ASP A 316 -5.37 0.92 21.53
N ASN A 317 -5.21 1.68 22.63
CA ASN A 317 -3.89 2.04 23.18
C ASN A 317 -3.12 0.81 23.73
N ASN A 318 -3.77 -0.36 23.80
CA ASN A 318 -3.12 -1.64 24.04
C ASN A 318 -2.73 -2.27 22.70
N ALA A 319 -1.42 -2.51 22.51
CA ALA A 319 -0.89 -3.27 21.39
C ALA A 319 -1.64 -4.61 21.23
N GLY A 320 -2.23 -4.87 20.05
CA GLY A 320 -2.79 -6.19 19.72
C GLY A 320 -4.29 -6.27 19.41
N THR A 321 -5.00 -5.16 19.14
CA THR A 321 -6.40 -5.25 18.67
C THR A 321 -6.46 -5.76 17.22
N GLN A 322 -7.23 -6.81 16.96
CA GLN A 322 -7.32 -7.48 15.66
C GLN A 322 -8.69 -7.28 15.01
N HIS A 323 -8.71 -7.07 13.70
CA HIS A 323 -9.93 -6.89 12.92
C HIS A 323 -10.10 -8.02 11.91
N TYR A 324 -11.34 -8.46 11.72
CA TYR A 324 -11.68 -9.63 10.93
C TYR A 324 -12.90 -9.35 10.04
N GLY A 325 -12.82 -9.71 8.76
CA GLY A 325 -14.01 -9.84 7.92
C GLY A 325 -14.83 -11.05 8.36
N ILE A 326 -14.24 -12.24 8.15
CA ILE A 326 -14.78 -13.53 8.60
C ILE A 326 -13.72 -14.24 9.43
N TYR A 327 -14.09 -14.66 10.63
CA TYR A 327 -13.24 -15.39 11.56
C TYR A 327 -13.84 -16.76 11.88
N ALA A 328 -13.14 -17.81 11.48
CA ALA A 328 -13.46 -19.19 11.78
C ALA A 328 -12.44 -19.81 12.74
N ASN A 329 -12.91 -20.34 13.87
CA ASN A 329 -12.03 -20.92 14.89
C ASN A 329 -12.58 -22.17 15.56
N SER A 330 -12.30 -23.35 15.00
CA SER A 330 -12.46 -24.62 15.70
C SER A 330 -11.80 -25.77 14.94
N SER A 331 -11.41 -26.82 15.67
CA SER A 331 -10.89 -28.06 15.09
C SER A 331 -11.97 -28.82 14.31
N GLY A 332 -11.60 -29.54 13.25
CA GLY A 332 -12.54 -30.35 12.46
C GLY A 332 -13.53 -29.58 11.59
N MET A 333 -13.56 -28.25 11.65
CA MET A 333 -14.58 -27.45 10.97
C MET A 333 -14.50 -27.55 9.43
N ASN A 334 -15.68 -27.63 8.79
CA ASN A 334 -15.87 -27.42 7.36
C ASN A 334 -16.43 -26.01 7.12
N LEU A 335 -15.75 -25.20 6.31
CA LEU A 335 -16.18 -23.85 5.96
C LEU A 335 -16.34 -23.68 4.46
N THR A 336 -17.50 -23.18 4.03
CA THR A 336 -17.72 -22.66 2.69
C THR A 336 -17.92 -21.15 2.77
N ALA A 337 -17.00 -20.37 2.22
CA ALA A 337 -17.02 -18.92 2.21
C ALA A 337 -16.85 -18.40 0.78
N ASN A 338 -17.96 -18.19 0.08
CA ASN A 338 -17.95 -17.85 -1.33
C ASN A 338 -18.55 -16.47 -1.62
N SER A 339 -17.99 -15.79 -2.62
CA SER A 339 -18.57 -14.56 -3.19
C SER A 339 -18.81 -13.44 -2.16
N ASN A 340 -18.01 -13.39 -1.10
CA ASN A 340 -18.10 -12.31 -0.12
C ASN A 340 -17.31 -11.09 -0.61
N ILE A 341 -17.83 -9.90 -0.30
CA ILE A 341 -17.12 -8.63 -0.45
C ILE A 341 -16.67 -8.20 0.94
N ILE A 342 -15.37 -8.24 1.19
CA ILE A 342 -14.78 -8.01 2.50
C ILE A 342 -13.86 -6.79 2.43
N LYS A 343 -14.24 -5.75 3.18
CA LYS A 343 -13.43 -4.56 3.40
C LYS A 343 -13.12 -4.42 4.88
N VAL A 344 -11.84 -4.44 5.22
CA VAL A 344 -11.38 -4.25 6.60
C VAL A 344 -10.49 -3.02 6.67
N ILE A 345 -10.83 -2.05 7.51
CA ILE A 345 -9.95 -0.91 7.82
C ILE A 345 -9.71 -0.91 9.32
N ALA A 346 -8.47 -1.25 9.69
CA ALA A 346 -7.95 -1.10 11.04
C ALA A 346 -7.14 0.20 11.14
N GLY A 347 -7.79 1.28 11.57
CA GLY A 347 -7.12 2.55 11.87
C GLY A 347 -6.29 2.42 13.16
N SER A 348 -5.22 3.22 13.32
CA SER A 348 -4.45 3.27 14.57
C SER A 348 -4.54 4.63 15.23
N PHE A 349 -4.69 4.62 16.56
CA PHE A 349 -4.61 5.80 17.41
C PHE A 349 -3.39 5.84 18.33
N ASN A 350 -2.58 4.77 18.46
CA ASN A 350 -1.27 4.68 19.16
C ASN A 350 -0.92 3.20 19.48
N GLY A 351 -1.04 2.29 18.50
CA GLY A 351 -0.78 0.86 18.76
C GLY A 351 -0.89 -0.03 17.52
N GLY A 352 -0.24 -1.19 17.62
CA GLY A 352 -0.25 -2.23 16.58
C GLY A 352 -1.63 -2.87 16.40
N SER A 353 -2.12 -2.90 15.16
CA SER A 353 -3.41 -3.51 14.82
C SER A 353 -3.30 -4.33 13.54
N ALA A 354 -3.60 -5.63 13.66
CA ALA A 354 -3.62 -6.57 12.55
C ALA A 354 -5.02 -6.65 11.94
N ALA A 355 -5.09 -6.84 10.63
CA ALA A 355 -6.33 -7.02 9.91
C ALA A 355 -6.30 -8.32 9.12
N TYR A 356 -7.40 -9.07 9.15
CA TYR A 356 -7.58 -10.30 8.38
C TYR A 356 -8.90 -10.29 7.62
N GLY A 357 -8.88 -10.64 6.34
CA GLY A 357 -10.09 -10.67 5.51
C GLY A 357 -10.91 -11.90 5.85
N LEU A 358 -10.41 -13.06 5.42
CA LEU A 358 -10.89 -14.38 5.81
C LEU A 358 -9.82 -15.07 6.66
N TYR A 359 -10.08 -15.26 7.95
CA TYR A 359 -9.14 -15.85 8.91
C TYR A 359 -9.65 -17.18 9.44
N ILE A 360 -8.97 -18.26 9.10
CA ILE A 360 -9.27 -19.61 9.58
C ILE A 360 -8.13 -20.07 10.48
N GLN A 361 -8.32 -20.10 11.80
CA GLN A 361 -7.21 -20.33 12.74
C GLN A 361 -6.82 -21.81 12.90
N ASN A 362 -7.79 -22.72 13.07
CA ASN A 362 -7.56 -24.10 13.55
C ASN A 362 -8.30 -25.23 12.79
N PRO A 363 -8.30 -25.36 11.46
CA PRO A 363 -9.20 -26.33 10.81
C PRO A 363 -8.68 -27.79 10.78
N SER A 364 -9.50 -28.78 11.14
CA SER A 364 -9.24 -30.19 10.73
C SER A 364 -10.33 -30.83 9.86
N GLY A 365 -11.15 -30.02 9.16
CA GLY A 365 -12.11 -30.42 8.11
C GLY A 365 -11.73 -29.91 6.72
N THR A 366 -12.70 -29.40 5.95
CA THR A 366 -12.54 -28.84 4.59
C THR A 366 -12.72 -27.31 4.50
N LEU A 367 -11.98 -26.64 3.62
CA LEU A 367 -12.17 -25.21 3.32
C LEU A 367 -12.52 -25.02 1.84
N THR A 368 -13.60 -24.29 1.55
CA THR A 368 -13.88 -23.74 0.22
C THR A 368 -13.96 -22.22 0.31
N ALA A 369 -13.04 -21.52 -0.34
CA ALA A 369 -13.03 -20.07 -0.43
C ALA A 369 -13.01 -19.66 -1.91
N ASN A 370 -14.18 -19.41 -2.48
CA ASN A 370 -14.33 -19.17 -3.91
C ASN A 370 -14.94 -17.80 -4.25
N GLY A 371 -14.32 -17.04 -5.14
CA GLY A 371 -14.94 -15.82 -5.69
C GLY A 371 -15.01 -14.64 -4.72
N ASN A 372 -14.25 -14.61 -3.63
CA ASN A 372 -14.28 -13.50 -2.67
C ASN A 372 -13.50 -12.29 -3.19
N ASP A 373 -13.99 -11.07 -2.92
CA ASP A 373 -13.31 -9.80 -3.19
C ASP A 373 -12.87 -9.18 -1.86
N ILE A 374 -11.56 -9.13 -1.61
CA ILE A 374 -10.98 -8.78 -0.32
C ILE A 374 -10.06 -7.57 -0.47
N SER A 375 -10.31 -6.51 0.31
CA SER A 375 -9.48 -5.30 0.35
C SER A 375 -9.31 -4.74 1.76
N MET A 376 -8.10 -4.28 2.10
CA MET A 376 -7.74 -4.15 3.51
C MET A 376 -6.65 -3.13 3.83
N PHE A 377 -6.83 -2.40 4.93
CA PHE A 377 -5.79 -1.57 5.52
C PHE A 377 -5.59 -1.93 6.99
N GLY A 378 -4.34 -2.03 7.42
CA GLY A 378 -3.96 -2.20 8.83
C GLY A 378 -2.61 -1.60 9.13
N VAL A 379 -2.17 -1.68 10.39
CA VAL A 379 -0.85 -1.19 10.79
C VAL A 379 0.17 -2.32 10.82
N ASP A 380 -0.14 -3.43 11.51
CA ASP A 380 0.78 -4.56 11.64
C ASP A 380 0.56 -5.58 10.52
N THR A 381 0.19 -6.81 10.86
CA THR A 381 -0.05 -7.88 9.90
C THR A 381 -1.36 -7.64 9.16
N VAL A 382 -1.31 -7.69 7.83
CA VAL A 382 -2.49 -7.66 6.97
C VAL A 382 -2.48 -8.91 6.10
N GLN A 383 -3.53 -9.72 6.20
CA GLN A 383 -3.66 -10.95 5.42
C GLN A 383 -5.05 -11.01 4.79
N GLY A 384 -5.10 -11.07 3.47
CA GLY A 384 -6.36 -11.16 2.72
C GLY A 384 -7.10 -12.44 3.09
N LEU A 385 -6.45 -13.57 2.86
CA LEU A 385 -6.91 -14.89 3.29
C LEU A 385 -5.81 -15.58 4.09
N TYR A 386 -6.12 -15.94 5.33
CA TYR A 386 -5.28 -16.76 6.18
C TYR A 386 -5.95 -18.10 6.45
N ALA A 387 -5.23 -19.19 6.22
CA ALA A 387 -5.63 -20.51 6.69
C ALA A 387 -4.50 -21.13 7.53
N GLY A 388 -4.83 -21.50 8.76
CA GLY A 388 -3.99 -22.37 9.59
C GLY A 388 -3.90 -23.79 9.03
N THR A 389 -3.30 -24.70 9.79
CA THR A 389 -3.24 -26.13 9.44
C THR A 389 -4.63 -26.62 9.08
N THR A 390 -4.86 -27.06 7.84
CA THR A 390 -6.13 -27.65 7.38
C THR A 390 -6.02 -29.17 7.47
N GLY A 391 -7.09 -29.88 7.85
CA GLY A 391 -6.98 -31.32 8.17
C GLY A 391 -7.29 -32.26 7.00
N SER A 392 -8.01 -31.79 5.97
CA SER A 392 -8.47 -32.65 4.87
C SER A 392 -8.20 -32.03 3.49
N PHE A 393 -9.12 -31.21 2.98
CA PHE A 393 -9.10 -30.68 1.63
C PHE A 393 -9.45 -29.18 1.62
N SER A 394 -8.65 -28.38 0.92
CA SER A 394 -8.86 -26.94 0.81
C SER A 394 -8.88 -26.50 -0.66
N ASN A 395 -9.89 -25.73 -1.05
CA ASN A 395 -9.98 -25.12 -2.38
C ASN A 395 -10.14 -23.61 -2.27
N ILE A 396 -9.12 -22.87 -2.67
CA ILE A 396 -9.05 -21.41 -2.63
C ILE A 396 -8.96 -20.92 -4.08
N SER A 397 -10.07 -20.44 -4.63
CA SER A 397 -10.12 -20.15 -6.07
C SER A 397 -10.90 -18.92 -6.48
N ASN A 398 -10.56 -18.32 -7.62
CA ASN A 398 -11.29 -17.18 -8.19
C ASN A 398 -11.40 -15.97 -7.26
N ASN A 399 -10.55 -15.86 -6.24
CA ASN A 399 -10.59 -14.72 -5.31
C ASN A 399 -9.84 -13.53 -5.92
N ILE A 400 -10.36 -12.33 -5.68
CA ILE A 400 -9.71 -11.05 -5.97
C ILE A 400 -9.22 -10.50 -4.65
N ILE A 401 -7.90 -10.36 -4.49
CA ILE A 401 -7.28 -9.85 -3.26
C ILE A 401 -6.41 -8.67 -3.64
N ARG A 402 -6.79 -7.47 -3.18
CA ARG A 402 -6.16 -6.22 -3.62
C ARG A 402 -6.23 -5.11 -2.60
N ASN A 403 -5.38 -4.10 -2.77
CA ASN A 403 -5.32 -2.93 -1.90
C ASN A 403 -5.07 -3.32 -0.44
N LEU A 404 -4.05 -4.17 -0.22
CA LEU A 404 -3.60 -4.57 1.12
C LEU A 404 -2.45 -3.65 1.51
N SER A 405 -2.58 -2.90 2.62
CA SER A 405 -1.55 -1.97 3.06
C SER A 405 -1.26 -2.07 4.56
N THR A 406 0.03 -2.09 4.91
CA THR A 406 0.54 -2.05 6.30
C THR A 406 1.48 -0.85 6.52
N SER A 407 1.71 -0.45 7.77
CA SER A 407 2.60 0.69 8.12
C SER A 407 3.55 0.46 9.29
N GLY A 408 3.39 -0.60 10.08
CA GLY A 408 4.23 -0.94 11.23
C GLY A 408 5.62 -1.45 10.80
N ALA A 409 6.66 -1.18 11.58
CA ALA A 409 8.06 -1.40 11.21
C ALA A 409 8.36 -2.84 10.72
N PHE A 410 7.77 -3.88 11.33
CA PHE A 410 7.98 -5.29 10.95
C PHE A 410 6.71 -5.95 10.41
N SER A 411 5.87 -5.17 9.74
CA SER A 411 4.56 -5.61 9.26
C SER A 411 4.67 -6.58 8.08
N ASN A 412 3.81 -7.60 8.09
CA ASN A 412 3.69 -8.57 7.00
C ASN A 412 2.36 -8.38 6.28
N ALA A 413 2.42 -8.08 4.98
CA ALA A 413 1.27 -8.07 4.10
C ALA A 413 1.28 -9.37 3.27
N SER A 414 0.18 -10.11 3.26
CA SER A 414 0.06 -11.29 2.40
C SER A 414 -1.32 -11.40 1.76
N GLY A 415 -1.36 -11.70 0.46
CA GLY A 415 -2.63 -11.93 -0.25
C GLY A 415 -3.28 -13.20 0.30
N ILE A 416 -2.63 -14.33 0.09
CA ILE A 416 -3.01 -15.63 0.65
C ILE A 416 -1.86 -16.13 1.53
N TYR A 417 -2.15 -16.51 2.78
CA TYR A 417 -1.20 -17.16 3.67
C TYR A 417 -1.75 -18.49 4.21
N LEU A 418 -1.03 -19.57 3.94
CA LEU A 418 -1.24 -20.88 4.55
C LEU A 418 -0.17 -21.10 5.62
N ASN A 419 -0.53 -21.13 6.91
CA ASN A 419 0.41 -21.42 8.02
C ASN A 419 0.54 -22.93 8.32
N GLY A 420 -0.18 -23.74 7.57
CA GLY A 420 -0.06 -25.19 7.54
C GLY A 420 -0.91 -25.75 6.41
N THR A 421 -0.46 -26.82 5.77
CA THR A 421 -1.11 -27.36 4.58
C THR A 421 -2.03 -28.52 4.93
N ALA A 422 -3.15 -28.65 4.21
CA ALA A 422 -4.02 -29.83 4.26
C ALA A 422 -3.32 -31.03 3.66
N ILE A 423 -3.92 -32.22 3.82
CA ILE A 423 -3.55 -33.39 3.03
C ILE A 423 -3.53 -32.99 1.54
N THR A 424 -4.52 -32.21 1.09
CA THR A 424 -4.49 -31.56 -0.23
C THR A 424 -5.09 -30.15 -0.23
N THR A 425 -4.36 -29.17 -0.77
CA THR A 425 -4.81 -27.78 -0.96
C THR A 425 -4.66 -27.38 -2.43
N ASN A 426 -5.73 -26.85 -3.04
CA ASN A 426 -5.73 -26.23 -4.36
C ASN A 426 -5.86 -24.72 -4.22
N ILE A 427 -4.96 -23.96 -4.86
CA ILE A 427 -4.96 -22.51 -4.93
C ILE A 427 -4.94 -22.13 -6.39
N SER A 428 -6.08 -21.69 -6.94
CA SER A 428 -6.20 -21.49 -8.38
C SER A 428 -7.02 -20.32 -8.84
N ASN A 429 -6.69 -19.76 -10.00
CA ASN A 429 -7.44 -18.65 -10.60
C ASN A 429 -7.59 -17.43 -9.68
N ASN A 430 -6.70 -17.23 -8.71
CA ASN A 430 -6.75 -16.06 -7.83
C ASN A 430 -6.03 -14.88 -8.49
N LYS A 431 -6.63 -13.70 -8.36
CA LYS A 431 -6.07 -12.42 -8.80
C LYS A 431 -5.57 -11.65 -7.58
N ILE A 432 -4.26 -11.52 -7.45
CA ILE A 432 -3.60 -10.90 -6.29
C ILE A 432 -2.82 -9.68 -6.76
N SER A 433 -3.13 -8.50 -6.22
CA SER A 433 -2.50 -7.24 -6.67
C SER A 433 -2.46 -6.18 -5.58
N ASP A 434 -1.74 -5.08 -5.80
CA ASP A 434 -1.68 -3.91 -4.91
C ASP A 434 -1.49 -4.27 -3.42
N ILE A 435 -0.41 -5.01 -3.15
CA ILE A 435 0.00 -5.37 -1.79
C ILE A 435 1.21 -4.53 -1.40
N VAL A 436 1.08 -3.74 -0.35
CA VAL A 436 2.10 -2.79 0.10
C VAL A 436 2.42 -3.01 1.57
N SER A 437 3.70 -3.20 1.87
CA SER A 437 4.21 -3.08 3.24
C SER A 437 5.11 -1.85 3.37
N ASN A 438 4.65 -0.84 4.11
CA ASN A 438 5.35 0.45 4.25
C ASN A 438 6.32 0.49 5.45
N GLY A 439 6.44 -0.61 6.20
CA GLY A 439 7.29 -0.70 7.38
C GLY A 439 8.77 -0.91 7.08
N ASN A 440 9.64 -0.30 7.88
CA ASN A 440 11.09 -0.54 7.86
C ASN A 440 11.45 -1.96 8.32
N GLY A 441 11.53 -2.90 7.38
CA GLY A 441 11.69 -4.34 7.64
C GLY A 441 10.41 -5.16 7.43
N GLY A 442 9.37 -4.55 6.88
CA GLY A 442 8.14 -5.23 6.51
C GLY A 442 8.28 -6.08 5.24
N ASN A 443 7.42 -7.09 5.12
CA ASN A 443 7.38 -8.00 3.96
C ASN A 443 6.04 -7.94 3.24
N ALA A 444 6.07 -8.14 1.92
CA ALA A 444 4.88 -8.29 1.10
C ALA A 444 4.95 -9.59 0.27
N TYR A 445 3.94 -10.46 0.42
CA TYR A 445 3.84 -11.72 -0.29
C TYR A 445 2.52 -11.84 -1.04
N GLY A 446 2.55 -12.28 -2.30
CA GLY A 446 1.32 -12.55 -3.03
C GLY A 446 0.63 -13.78 -2.44
N LEU A 447 1.35 -14.90 -2.49
CA LEU A 447 0.96 -16.18 -1.92
C LEU A 447 2.09 -16.69 -1.01
N TYR A 448 1.77 -17.01 0.24
CA TYR A 448 2.71 -17.55 1.21
C TYR A 448 2.24 -18.93 1.70
N VAL A 449 3.09 -19.94 1.56
CA VAL A 449 2.92 -21.28 2.14
C VAL A 449 3.98 -21.49 3.22
N GLY A 450 3.58 -21.39 4.48
CA GLY A 450 4.37 -21.64 5.69
C GLY A 450 3.97 -22.94 6.40
N GLY A 451 4.82 -23.39 7.33
CA GLY A 451 4.58 -24.57 8.19
C GLY A 451 4.61 -25.92 7.47
N SER A 452 5.54 -26.81 7.83
CA SER A 452 5.65 -28.14 7.22
C SER A 452 4.99 -29.22 8.09
N ALA A 453 3.71 -29.52 7.86
CA ALA A 453 3.17 -30.83 8.22
C ALA A 453 3.67 -31.85 7.19
N ALA A 454 4.18 -33.01 7.62
CA ALA A 454 4.60 -34.05 6.69
C ALA A 454 3.38 -34.61 5.92
N ASN A 455 3.58 -35.01 4.65
CA ASN A 455 2.60 -35.71 3.81
C ASN A 455 1.46 -34.83 3.22
N THR A 456 1.72 -33.56 2.93
CA THR A 456 0.73 -32.63 2.37
C THR A 456 0.95 -32.36 0.88
N THR A 457 -0.11 -32.13 0.10
CA THR A 457 -0.01 -31.73 -1.32
C THR A 457 -0.60 -30.32 -1.49
N THR A 458 0.16 -29.40 -2.06
CA THR A 458 -0.31 -28.04 -2.39
C THR A 458 -0.16 -27.80 -3.88
N ASN A 459 -1.29 -27.60 -4.57
CA ASN A 459 -1.37 -27.28 -5.99
C ASN A 459 -1.65 -25.79 -6.15
N ILE A 460 -0.71 -25.06 -6.75
CA ILE A 460 -0.78 -23.63 -7.00
C ILE A 460 -0.77 -23.44 -8.51
N PHE A 461 -1.90 -23.03 -9.10
CA PHE A 461 -1.98 -22.96 -10.55
C PHE A 461 -2.88 -21.87 -11.09
N ASN A 462 -2.58 -21.36 -12.29
CA ASN A 462 -3.35 -20.29 -12.93
C ASN A 462 -3.57 -19.08 -11.99
N ASN A 463 -2.63 -18.71 -11.11
CA ASN A 463 -2.79 -17.49 -10.31
C ASN A 463 -2.10 -16.32 -11.01
N LEU A 464 -2.68 -15.13 -10.86
CA LEU A 464 -2.16 -13.86 -11.38
C LEU A 464 -1.69 -13.00 -10.21
N ILE A 465 -0.41 -12.63 -10.18
CA ILE A 465 0.20 -11.88 -9.07
C ILE A 465 1.05 -10.72 -9.61
N SER A 466 0.72 -9.47 -9.27
CA SER A 466 1.52 -8.29 -9.68
C SER A 466 1.31 -7.10 -8.74
N ASP A 467 1.95 -5.97 -9.03
CA ASP A 467 1.78 -4.68 -8.34
C ASP A 467 1.97 -4.76 -6.82
N MET A 468 3.04 -5.42 -6.38
CA MET A 468 3.38 -5.55 -4.96
C MET A 468 4.62 -4.74 -4.61
N LYS A 469 4.65 -4.10 -3.43
CA LYS A 469 5.67 -3.11 -3.06
C LYS A 469 6.09 -3.23 -1.60
N THR A 470 7.37 -2.97 -1.33
CA THR A 470 7.90 -2.72 0.02
C THR A 470 8.78 -1.46 0.03
N PRO A 471 8.17 -0.26 -0.03
CA PRO A 471 8.85 0.98 -0.41
C PRO A 471 10.03 1.39 0.49
N THR A 472 10.04 0.92 1.74
CA THR A 472 11.02 1.26 2.78
C THR A 472 11.74 0.03 3.32
N ALA A 473 11.69 -1.10 2.60
CA ALA A 473 12.31 -2.34 3.06
C ALA A 473 13.80 -2.17 3.34
N ASN A 474 14.23 -2.65 4.51
CA ASN A 474 15.61 -2.57 4.95
C ASN A 474 16.06 -3.93 5.52
N GLY A 475 16.35 -4.87 4.61
CA GLY A 475 16.78 -6.22 4.97
C GLY A 475 17.41 -6.95 3.80
N THR A 476 18.31 -7.88 4.11
CA THR A 476 18.98 -8.74 3.11
C THR A 476 18.18 -10.02 2.80
N SER A 477 17.25 -10.37 3.68
CA SER A 477 16.20 -11.38 3.43
C SER A 477 15.22 -10.89 2.36
N VAL A 478 14.53 -11.84 1.72
CA VAL A 478 13.47 -11.52 0.74
C VAL A 478 12.35 -10.75 1.42
N SER A 479 12.23 -9.46 1.13
CA SER A 479 11.14 -8.62 1.64
C SER A 479 9.93 -8.61 0.70
N LEU A 480 10.11 -9.00 -0.56
CA LEU A 480 9.05 -9.06 -1.56
C LEU A 480 9.09 -10.40 -2.29
N ALA A 481 7.99 -11.18 -2.26
CA ALA A 481 7.91 -12.39 -3.08
C ALA A 481 6.52 -12.62 -3.67
N GLY A 482 6.44 -12.89 -4.98
CA GLY A 482 5.17 -13.26 -5.62
C GLY A 482 4.59 -14.52 -4.99
N ILE A 483 5.39 -15.59 -4.96
CA ILE A 483 5.06 -16.85 -4.30
C ILE A 483 6.20 -17.20 -3.32
N ASN A 484 5.88 -17.30 -2.04
CA ASN A 484 6.80 -17.72 -0.99
C ASN A 484 6.45 -19.13 -0.50
N LEU A 485 7.33 -20.08 -0.74
CA LEU A 485 7.20 -21.49 -0.35
C LEU A 485 8.20 -21.79 0.76
N ALA A 486 7.87 -21.42 2.00
CA ALA A 486 8.74 -21.67 3.15
C ALA A 486 8.59 -23.09 3.74
N ALA A 487 7.57 -23.84 3.34
CA ALA A 487 7.30 -25.18 3.83
C ALA A 487 7.75 -26.27 2.85
N THR A 488 8.63 -27.16 3.28
CA THR A 488 8.99 -28.41 2.58
C THR A 488 9.06 -29.53 3.59
N GLY A 489 7.92 -30.09 3.99
CA GLY A 489 7.90 -31.30 4.79
C GLY A 489 8.56 -32.46 4.06
N ALA A 490 9.11 -33.43 4.80
CA ALA A 490 9.85 -34.56 4.23
C ALA A 490 9.08 -35.32 3.13
N ASN A 491 7.75 -35.29 3.17
CA ASN A 491 6.88 -35.96 2.20
C ASN A 491 5.89 -35.00 1.54
N SER A 492 6.06 -33.68 1.71
CA SER A 492 5.14 -32.69 1.13
C SER A 492 5.44 -32.48 -0.36
N LYS A 493 4.38 -32.25 -1.15
CA LYS A 493 4.43 -31.96 -2.58
C LYS A 493 3.90 -30.54 -2.83
N LEU A 494 4.67 -29.76 -3.56
CA LEU A 494 4.35 -28.40 -4.01
C LEU A 494 4.33 -28.44 -5.54
N ASN A 495 3.14 -28.35 -6.11
CA ASN A 495 2.91 -28.34 -7.54
C ASN A 495 2.61 -26.89 -7.94
N VAL A 496 3.52 -26.25 -8.67
CA VAL A 496 3.39 -24.84 -9.06
C VAL A 496 3.36 -24.77 -10.58
N TYR A 497 2.16 -24.62 -11.15
CA TYR A 497 1.92 -24.75 -12.59
C TYR A 497 1.20 -23.56 -13.19
N TYR A 498 1.60 -23.08 -14.37
CA TYR A 498 0.81 -22.09 -15.11
C TYR A 498 0.49 -20.81 -14.31
N ASN A 499 1.32 -20.39 -13.36
CA ASN A 499 1.10 -19.11 -12.68
C ASN A 499 1.78 -17.99 -13.48
N THR A 500 1.21 -16.79 -13.42
CA THR A 500 1.82 -15.58 -13.96
C THR A 500 2.12 -14.62 -12.81
N VAL A 501 3.41 -14.37 -12.56
CA VAL A 501 3.91 -13.44 -11.55
C VAL A 501 4.67 -12.32 -12.26
N ASN A 502 4.34 -11.06 -11.97
CA ASN A 502 5.02 -9.89 -12.54
C ASN A 502 5.34 -8.85 -11.45
N LEU A 503 6.62 -8.71 -11.10
CA LEU A 503 7.09 -7.78 -10.07
C LEU A 503 8.01 -6.71 -10.67
N ASN A 504 7.79 -5.45 -10.30
CA ASN A 504 8.57 -4.30 -10.79
C ASN A 504 8.85 -3.27 -9.69
N ALA A 505 9.01 -3.72 -8.44
CA ALA A 505 9.07 -2.84 -7.28
C ALA A 505 10.42 -2.11 -7.15
N VAL A 506 10.37 -0.95 -6.49
CA VAL A 506 11.52 -0.17 -6.04
C VAL A 506 11.37 0.11 -4.55
N SER A 507 12.50 0.23 -3.84
CA SER A 507 12.55 0.57 -2.43
C SER A 507 13.63 1.62 -2.17
N THR A 508 13.34 2.57 -1.30
CA THR A 508 14.31 3.56 -0.81
C THR A 508 15.08 3.07 0.42
N GLY A 509 14.67 1.95 1.03
CA GLY A 509 15.37 1.40 2.19
C GLY A 509 16.74 0.81 1.82
N THR A 510 17.66 0.76 2.81
CA THR A 510 19.10 0.49 2.58
C THR A 510 19.39 -0.82 1.87
N ASN A 511 18.61 -1.87 2.14
CA ASN A 511 18.73 -3.17 1.49
C ASN A 511 17.36 -3.64 1.03
N PHE A 512 17.24 -3.96 -0.26
CA PHE A 512 15.99 -4.46 -0.82
C PHE A 512 16.22 -5.71 -1.67
N SER A 513 15.58 -6.81 -1.26
CA SER A 513 15.63 -8.09 -1.96
C SER A 513 14.22 -8.54 -2.33
N SER A 514 14.07 -8.96 -3.58
CA SER A 514 12.81 -9.45 -4.13
C SER A 514 13.01 -10.78 -4.87
N THR A 515 11.96 -11.59 -4.95
CA THR A 515 11.98 -12.77 -5.82
C THR A 515 10.60 -13.08 -6.42
N GLY A 516 10.54 -13.61 -7.63
CA GLY A 516 9.27 -14.09 -8.19
C GLY A 516 8.73 -15.28 -7.38
N ILE A 517 9.57 -16.31 -7.23
CA ILE A 517 9.33 -17.47 -6.37
C ILE A 517 10.47 -17.63 -5.36
N LEU A 518 10.12 -17.81 -4.09
CA LEU A 518 11.04 -18.28 -3.03
C LEU A 518 10.68 -19.72 -2.69
N HIS A 519 11.67 -20.60 -2.59
CA HIS A 519 11.49 -21.96 -2.11
C HIS A 519 12.53 -22.33 -1.06
N ALA A 520 12.07 -22.67 0.14
CA ALA A 520 12.93 -23.17 1.20
C ALA A 520 13.39 -24.60 0.88
N TYR A 521 14.68 -24.86 1.04
CA TYR A 521 15.25 -26.18 0.87
C TYR A 521 15.09 -27.05 2.14
N ASN A 522 14.79 -28.34 1.96
CA ASN A 522 14.87 -29.37 3.00
C ASN A 522 15.45 -30.66 2.40
N ILE A 523 16.53 -31.16 3.01
CA ILE A 523 17.22 -32.38 2.61
C ILE A 523 16.40 -33.65 2.82
N ASN A 524 15.47 -33.63 3.75
CA ASN A 524 14.64 -34.79 4.06
C ASN A 524 13.43 -34.93 3.13
N ALA A 525 13.27 -34.03 2.15
CA ALA A 525 12.18 -34.10 1.18
C ALA A 525 12.42 -35.23 0.16
N THR A 526 11.69 -36.33 0.30
CA THR A 526 11.95 -37.60 -0.39
C THR A 526 11.40 -37.69 -1.82
N ASN A 527 10.51 -36.76 -2.23
CA ASN A 527 9.76 -36.85 -3.50
C ASN A 527 9.99 -35.69 -4.48
N GLY A 528 11.11 -34.95 -4.41
CA GLY A 528 11.25 -33.74 -5.22
C GLY A 528 10.15 -32.73 -4.89
N ALA A 529 10.10 -32.28 -3.63
CA ALA A 529 8.98 -31.55 -3.03
C ALA A 529 8.48 -30.34 -3.82
N LEU A 530 9.26 -29.74 -4.72
CA LEU A 530 8.78 -28.71 -5.65
C LEU A 530 8.81 -29.22 -7.10
N SER A 531 7.64 -29.26 -7.74
CA SER A 531 7.48 -29.41 -9.18
C SER A 531 7.03 -28.08 -9.77
N LEU A 532 7.90 -27.47 -10.58
CA LEU A 532 7.69 -26.13 -11.15
C LEU A 532 7.60 -26.23 -12.67
N ARG A 533 6.43 -25.98 -13.26
CA ARG A 533 6.24 -26.12 -14.72
C ARG A 533 5.34 -25.06 -15.34
N ASN A 534 5.64 -24.67 -16.57
CA ASN A 534 4.77 -23.82 -17.38
C ASN A 534 4.43 -22.46 -16.74
N ASN A 535 5.25 -21.92 -15.85
CA ASN A 535 4.97 -20.62 -15.22
C ASN A 535 5.62 -19.47 -15.99
N ILE A 536 5.02 -18.28 -15.90
CA ILE A 536 5.66 -17.00 -16.27
C ILE A 536 6.03 -16.27 -14.98
N ILE A 537 7.33 -16.11 -14.73
CA ILE A 537 7.86 -15.52 -13.50
C ILE A 537 8.79 -14.35 -13.87
N VAL A 538 8.23 -13.14 -13.82
CA VAL A 538 8.89 -11.90 -14.18
C VAL A 538 9.20 -11.12 -12.91
N ASN A 539 10.47 -10.78 -12.71
CA ASN A 539 10.89 -9.88 -11.64
C ASN A 539 11.90 -8.83 -12.13
N THR A 540 11.38 -7.67 -12.51
CA THR A 540 12.16 -6.48 -12.92
C THR A 540 12.35 -5.49 -11.78
N SER A 541 12.12 -5.91 -10.53
CA SER A 541 12.31 -5.05 -9.36
C SER A 541 13.79 -4.62 -9.22
N THR A 542 14.03 -3.36 -8.85
CA THR A 542 15.40 -2.84 -8.74
C THR A 542 15.94 -3.12 -7.34
N PRO A 543 16.98 -3.97 -7.16
CA PRO A 543 17.57 -4.23 -5.85
C PRO A 543 18.24 -2.98 -5.29
N ASN A 544 18.37 -2.88 -3.96
CA ASN A 544 19.12 -1.80 -3.30
C ASN A 544 20.13 -2.36 -2.30
N GLY A 545 21.25 -1.65 -2.12
CA GLY A 545 22.35 -2.03 -1.23
C GLY A 545 22.89 -3.44 -1.51
N THR A 546 22.90 -4.28 -0.48
CA THR A 546 23.31 -5.70 -0.56
C THR A 546 22.17 -6.64 -0.96
N GLY A 547 20.97 -6.09 -1.16
CA GLY A 547 19.81 -6.85 -1.59
C GLY A 547 19.97 -7.47 -2.98
N THR A 548 19.10 -8.42 -3.31
CA THR A 548 19.16 -9.15 -4.60
C THR A 548 17.76 -9.34 -5.16
N THR A 549 17.61 -9.17 -6.47
CA THR A 549 16.41 -9.48 -7.24
C THR A 549 16.62 -10.76 -8.03
N SER A 550 15.67 -11.70 -7.94
CA SER A 550 15.69 -12.92 -8.76
C SER A 550 14.32 -13.34 -9.29
N ALA A 551 14.27 -14.12 -10.37
CA ALA A 551 13.01 -14.78 -10.77
C ALA A 551 12.72 -15.97 -9.83
N PHE A 552 13.71 -16.84 -9.64
CA PHE A 552 13.61 -17.99 -8.74
C PHE A 552 14.73 -17.99 -7.69
N ARG A 553 14.37 -18.15 -6.41
CA ARG A 553 15.32 -18.23 -5.31
C ARG A 553 15.11 -19.49 -4.48
N ARG A 554 16.20 -20.17 -4.15
CA ARG A 554 16.23 -21.26 -3.16
C ARG A 554 17.16 -20.93 -2.01
N THR A 555 16.91 -21.51 -0.84
CA THR A 555 17.71 -21.27 0.38
C THR A 555 18.92 -22.19 0.56
N SER A 556 19.28 -23.01 -0.45
CA SER A 556 20.43 -23.92 -0.40
C SER A 556 21.19 -23.96 -1.72
N ALA A 557 22.52 -23.98 -1.60
CA ALA A 557 23.45 -23.70 -2.69
C ALA A 557 23.74 -24.87 -3.65
N VAL A 558 23.61 -26.12 -3.20
CA VAL A 558 24.19 -27.28 -3.94
C VAL A 558 23.28 -28.52 -4.04
N ASN A 559 22.12 -28.53 -3.38
CA ASN A 559 21.28 -29.71 -3.33
C ASN A 559 19.96 -29.51 -4.10
N LEU A 560 19.68 -30.43 -5.03
CA LEU A 560 18.50 -30.43 -5.90
C LEU A 560 17.51 -31.57 -5.58
N GLU A 561 17.74 -32.36 -4.52
CA GLU A 561 16.94 -33.54 -4.16
C GLU A 561 15.45 -33.19 -3.99
N ASN A 562 15.15 -31.99 -3.45
CA ASN A 562 13.79 -31.52 -3.26
C ASN A 562 13.23 -30.66 -4.41
N TYR A 563 13.90 -30.67 -5.56
CA TYR A 563 13.42 -30.05 -6.80
C TYR A 563 13.10 -31.18 -7.78
N ALA A 564 11.85 -31.31 -8.22
CA ALA A 564 11.40 -32.44 -9.03
C ALA A 564 12.13 -32.47 -10.38
N MET A 565 12.47 -33.68 -10.85
CA MET A 565 13.09 -33.90 -12.16
C MET A 565 12.18 -33.50 -13.32
N THR A 566 10.87 -33.41 -13.08
CA THR A 566 9.86 -32.99 -14.05
C THR A 566 9.74 -31.47 -14.19
N SER A 567 10.49 -30.68 -13.41
CA SER A 567 10.39 -29.22 -13.48
C SER A 567 11.02 -28.72 -14.77
N ASP A 568 10.24 -28.01 -15.59
CA ASP A 568 10.63 -27.56 -16.92
C ASP A 568 9.66 -26.51 -17.50
N ASN A 569 10.00 -25.95 -18.66
CA ASN A 569 9.14 -25.05 -19.43
C ASN A 569 8.69 -23.82 -18.63
N ASN A 570 9.56 -23.19 -17.84
CA ASN A 570 9.23 -21.95 -17.16
C ASN A 570 9.86 -20.75 -17.88
N ASP A 571 9.18 -19.61 -17.88
CA ASP A 571 9.78 -18.33 -18.24
C ASP A 571 10.28 -17.63 -16.96
N PHE A 572 11.60 -17.50 -16.83
CA PHE A 572 12.25 -16.80 -15.73
C PHE A 572 12.86 -15.51 -16.23
N ALA A 573 12.10 -14.42 -16.15
CA ALA A 573 12.51 -13.13 -16.66
C ALA A 573 12.94 -12.19 -15.55
N VAL A 574 14.03 -11.46 -15.77
CA VAL A 574 14.54 -10.45 -14.83
C VAL A 574 14.94 -9.17 -15.54
N GLY A 575 14.91 -8.06 -14.80
CA GLY A 575 15.48 -6.79 -15.26
C GLY A 575 17.00 -6.85 -15.37
N THR A 576 17.62 -5.77 -15.87
CA THR A 576 19.07 -5.69 -16.13
C THR A 576 19.96 -5.94 -14.91
N THR A 577 19.45 -5.72 -13.71
CA THR A 577 20.18 -5.88 -12.43
C THR A 577 19.82 -7.17 -11.68
N GLY A 578 18.91 -7.99 -12.22
CA GLY A 578 18.42 -9.22 -11.58
C GLY A 578 19.11 -10.49 -12.07
N PHE A 579 18.77 -11.62 -11.43
CA PHE A 579 19.31 -12.94 -11.78
C PHE A 579 18.18 -13.95 -11.95
N VAL A 580 18.29 -14.83 -12.95
CA VAL A 580 17.29 -15.88 -13.18
C VAL A 580 17.15 -16.76 -11.95
N TYR A 581 18.28 -17.24 -11.43
CA TYR A 581 18.31 -18.10 -10.25
C TYR A 581 19.30 -17.61 -9.20
N PHE A 582 18.90 -17.68 -7.94
CA PHE A 582 19.76 -17.43 -6.78
C PHE A 582 19.61 -18.54 -5.75
N ASN A 583 20.71 -19.19 -5.38
CA ASN A 583 20.69 -20.33 -4.46
C ASN A 583 21.00 -19.94 -2.98
N GLY A 584 21.04 -18.64 -2.70
CA GLY A 584 21.45 -18.07 -1.40
C GLY A 584 22.91 -17.65 -1.33
N THR A 585 23.76 -18.14 -2.24
CA THR A 585 25.21 -17.83 -2.30
C THR A 585 25.64 -17.36 -3.68
N THR A 586 25.32 -18.12 -4.72
CA THR A 586 25.69 -17.91 -6.12
C THR A 586 24.47 -17.52 -6.95
N LYS A 587 24.70 -16.59 -7.87
CA LYS A 587 23.71 -16.01 -8.78
C LYS A 587 23.95 -16.56 -10.18
N TYR A 588 22.89 -16.92 -10.90
CA TYR A 588 22.97 -17.59 -12.20
C TYR A 588 22.10 -16.86 -13.23
N ASN A 589 22.62 -16.73 -14.45
CA ASN A 589 21.80 -16.48 -15.64
C ASN A 589 21.05 -17.78 -16.02
N LEU A 590 20.24 -17.75 -17.07
CA LEU A 590 19.46 -18.90 -17.49
C LEU A 590 20.33 -20.10 -17.89
N GLU A 591 21.35 -19.90 -18.71
CA GLU A 591 22.16 -21.01 -19.27
C GLU A 591 23.01 -21.68 -18.18
N ASP A 592 23.57 -20.90 -17.27
CA ASP A 592 24.28 -21.44 -16.10
C ASP A 592 23.32 -22.15 -15.14
N PHE A 593 22.08 -21.65 -15.01
CA PHE A 593 21.05 -22.31 -14.20
C PHE A 593 20.65 -23.66 -14.80
N LYS A 594 20.39 -23.74 -16.11
CA LYS A 594 20.12 -25.01 -16.82
C LYS A 594 21.23 -26.02 -16.61
N THR A 595 22.47 -25.57 -16.76
CA THR A 595 23.65 -26.41 -16.53
C THR A 595 23.69 -26.93 -15.08
N LEU A 596 23.42 -26.06 -14.10
CA LEU A 596 23.38 -26.43 -12.68
C LEU A 596 22.31 -27.48 -12.38
N VAL A 597 21.13 -27.39 -13.01
CA VAL A 597 19.99 -28.27 -12.70
C VAL A 597 19.85 -29.48 -13.63
N SER A 598 20.82 -29.69 -14.51
CA SER A 598 20.94 -30.83 -15.41
C SER A 598 19.73 -30.92 -16.35
N THR A 599 18.94 -32.00 -16.30
CA THR A 599 17.80 -32.20 -17.21
C THR A 599 16.57 -31.37 -16.83
N ARG A 600 16.55 -30.73 -15.66
CA ARG A 600 15.46 -29.81 -15.27
C ARG A 600 15.60 -28.51 -16.04
N GLU A 601 14.48 -27.82 -16.28
CA GLU A 601 14.46 -26.50 -16.89
C GLU A 601 15.13 -26.42 -18.28
N ALA A 602 15.30 -27.56 -18.96
CA ALA A 602 15.95 -27.63 -20.26
C ALA A 602 15.25 -26.73 -21.31
N ASN A 603 13.92 -26.68 -21.26
CA ASN A 603 13.06 -25.91 -22.15
C ASN A 603 12.63 -24.55 -21.56
N SER A 604 13.16 -24.18 -20.39
CA SER A 604 12.87 -22.90 -19.78
C SER A 604 13.55 -21.75 -20.52
N ILE A 605 12.92 -20.58 -20.49
CA ILE A 605 13.36 -19.39 -21.22
C ILE A 605 13.47 -18.18 -20.28
N SER A 606 13.93 -17.06 -20.82
CA SER A 606 13.98 -15.78 -20.11
C SER A 606 13.55 -14.68 -21.07
N LEU A 607 12.28 -14.28 -20.98
CA LEU A 607 11.66 -13.27 -21.81
C LEU A 607 10.77 -12.38 -20.93
N ILE A 608 10.95 -11.07 -20.94
CA ILE A 608 9.97 -10.19 -20.30
C ILE A 608 8.74 -10.09 -21.23
N PRO A 609 7.56 -10.64 -20.86
CA PRO A 609 6.40 -10.62 -21.72
C PRO A 609 5.83 -9.21 -21.84
N GLN A 610 5.23 -8.91 -22.98
CA GLN A 610 4.33 -7.77 -23.08
C GLN A 610 2.91 -8.20 -22.67
N PHE A 611 2.44 -7.67 -21.55
CA PHE A 611 1.06 -7.84 -21.09
C PHE A 611 0.14 -6.77 -21.68
N LEU A 612 -1.14 -7.09 -21.88
CA LEU A 612 -2.18 -6.12 -22.24
C LEU A 612 -2.40 -5.09 -21.12
N SER A 613 -2.35 -5.53 -19.86
CA SER A 613 -2.42 -4.66 -18.69
C SER A 613 -1.63 -5.25 -17.52
N VAL A 614 -1.01 -4.39 -16.72
CA VAL A 614 -0.40 -4.75 -15.42
C VAL A 614 -1.19 -4.20 -14.23
N SER A 615 -2.33 -3.53 -14.49
CA SER A 615 -3.18 -2.96 -13.46
C SER A 615 -4.10 -4.02 -12.86
N GLY A 616 -4.04 -4.21 -11.54
CA GLY A 616 -4.87 -5.18 -10.81
C GLY A 616 -6.38 -4.94 -10.91
N THR A 617 -6.82 -3.76 -11.35
CA THR A 617 -8.24 -3.44 -11.55
C THR A 617 -8.75 -3.76 -12.96
N ASP A 618 -7.85 -4.03 -13.91
CA ASP A 618 -8.17 -4.28 -15.32
C ASP A 618 -8.70 -5.70 -15.54
N ALA A 619 -9.64 -5.89 -16.47
CA ALA A 619 -10.14 -7.20 -16.84
C ALA A 619 -9.09 -8.07 -17.57
N ASP A 620 -8.18 -7.44 -18.32
CA ASP A 620 -7.08 -8.09 -19.04
C ASP A 620 -5.76 -8.11 -18.24
N PHE A 621 -5.85 -8.01 -16.91
CA PHE A 621 -4.70 -8.06 -16.00
C PHE A 621 -3.79 -9.26 -16.27
N LEU A 622 -2.52 -9.00 -16.57
CA LEU A 622 -1.47 -9.97 -16.92
C LEU A 622 -1.80 -10.91 -18.08
N LYS A 623 -2.81 -10.58 -18.89
CA LYS A 623 -3.08 -11.32 -20.13
C LYS A 623 -2.01 -10.99 -21.16
N ILE A 624 -1.51 -12.01 -21.85
CA ILE A 624 -0.43 -11.87 -22.84
C ILE A 624 -0.94 -11.11 -24.07
N ASN A 625 -0.17 -10.14 -24.54
CA ASN A 625 -0.44 -9.49 -25.83
C ASN A 625 -0.05 -10.42 -26.97
N GLY A 626 -1.03 -11.13 -27.56
CA GLY A 626 -0.82 -12.07 -28.67
C GLY A 626 -0.34 -11.43 -29.98
N SER A 627 -0.29 -10.10 -30.09
CA SER A 627 0.25 -9.40 -31.26
C SER A 627 1.72 -8.98 -31.12
N ALA A 628 2.31 -9.16 -29.93
CA ALA A 628 3.69 -8.82 -29.68
C ALA A 628 4.60 -9.97 -30.15
N SER A 629 5.43 -9.72 -31.17
CA SER A 629 6.38 -10.70 -31.71
C SER A 629 7.28 -11.36 -30.66
N ALA A 630 7.67 -10.61 -29.62
CA ALA A 630 8.46 -11.14 -28.53
C ALA A 630 7.74 -12.29 -27.78
N ASN A 631 6.41 -12.25 -27.68
CA ASN A 631 5.60 -13.25 -26.98
C ASN A 631 5.41 -14.55 -27.77
N GLU A 632 5.85 -14.64 -29.04
CA GLU A 632 5.86 -15.89 -29.81
C GLU A 632 6.60 -17.02 -29.07
N LEU A 633 7.62 -16.66 -28.28
CA LEU A 633 8.39 -17.62 -27.48
C LEU A 633 7.65 -18.13 -26.24
N LEU A 634 6.45 -17.64 -25.96
CA LEU A 634 5.57 -18.15 -24.89
C LEU A 634 4.46 -19.05 -25.45
N ASP A 635 4.16 -18.89 -26.75
CA ASP A 635 3.08 -19.57 -27.45
C ASP A 635 3.45 -21.03 -27.78
N ASN A 636 2.61 -21.95 -27.35
CA ASN A 636 2.74 -23.39 -27.50
C ASN A 636 4.09 -23.95 -26.98
N LYS A 637 4.66 -23.36 -25.92
CA LYS A 637 5.96 -23.76 -25.35
C LYS A 637 5.90 -24.54 -24.04
N GLY A 638 4.71 -24.68 -23.46
CA GLY A 638 4.48 -25.50 -22.28
C GLY A 638 4.42 -26.99 -22.62
N SER A 639 4.43 -27.81 -21.57
CA SER A 639 4.17 -29.24 -21.63
C SER A 639 2.83 -29.58 -20.99
N ASN A 640 2.04 -30.48 -21.59
CA ASN A 640 0.76 -30.89 -20.99
C ASN A 640 0.95 -31.46 -19.57
N ILE A 641 0.05 -31.08 -18.66
CA ILE A 641 0.00 -31.58 -17.29
C ILE A 641 -1.40 -32.10 -17.02
N ASP A 642 -1.54 -33.41 -16.83
CA ASP A 642 -2.83 -34.04 -16.56
C ASP A 642 -3.52 -33.44 -15.34
N GLY A 643 -4.81 -33.15 -15.47
CA GLY A 643 -5.64 -32.51 -14.44
C GLY A 643 -5.71 -30.98 -14.51
N TYR A 644 -4.98 -30.33 -15.43
CA TYR A 644 -4.94 -28.86 -15.58
C TYR A 644 -5.36 -28.42 -16.99
N ALA A 645 -6.57 -28.81 -17.41
CA ALA A 645 -7.02 -28.68 -18.80
C ALA A 645 -7.50 -27.27 -19.20
N THR A 646 -7.71 -26.36 -18.25
CA THR A 646 -8.18 -24.99 -18.51
C THR A 646 -7.23 -23.94 -17.94
N ASP A 647 -7.22 -22.78 -18.57
CA ASP A 647 -6.48 -21.60 -18.13
C ASP A 647 -7.28 -20.77 -17.08
N PHE A 648 -6.79 -19.58 -16.72
CA PHE A 648 -7.42 -18.64 -15.79
C PHE A 648 -8.82 -18.20 -16.25
N ALA A 649 -9.02 -18.00 -17.55
CA ALA A 649 -10.30 -17.57 -18.13
C ALA A 649 -11.29 -18.74 -18.35
N GLY A 650 -10.87 -19.98 -18.09
CA GLY A 650 -11.64 -21.19 -18.40
C GLY A 650 -11.49 -21.66 -19.85
N THR A 651 -10.58 -21.06 -20.63
CA THR A 651 -10.22 -21.51 -21.98
C THR A 651 -9.55 -22.88 -21.90
N THR A 652 -9.91 -23.80 -22.79
CA THR A 652 -9.24 -25.10 -22.89
C THR A 652 -7.81 -24.93 -23.39
N ARG A 653 -6.85 -25.53 -22.71
CA ARG A 653 -5.44 -25.54 -23.11
C ARG A 653 -5.20 -26.49 -24.27
N ASN A 654 -4.21 -26.18 -25.09
CA ASN A 654 -3.70 -27.11 -26.08
C ASN A 654 -3.19 -28.39 -25.39
N VAL A 655 -3.70 -29.53 -25.85
CA VAL A 655 -3.45 -30.85 -25.22
C VAL A 655 -2.03 -31.37 -25.41
N ALA A 656 -1.27 -30.83 -26.37
CA ALA A 656 0.10 -31.23 -26.63
C ALA A 656 1.09 -30.15 -26.20
N THR A 657 0.78 -28.90 -26.53
CA THR A 657 1.67 -27.75 -26.40
C THR A 657 0.92 -26.57 -25.80
N PRO A 658 0.54 -26.62 -24.51
CA PRO A 658 -0.10 -25.48 -23.86
C PRO A 658 0.82 -24.27 -23.78
N ASP A 659 0.28 -23.09 -23.50
CA ASP A 659 1.10 -21.89 -23.32
C ASP A 659 1.76 -21.81 -21.94
N LEU A 660 2.82 -21.00 -21.87
CA LEU A 660 3.41 -20.62 -20.58
C LEU A 660 2.50 -19.63 -19.85
N GLY A 661 2.35 -19.80 -18.54
CA GLY A 661 1.60 -18.92 -17.67
C GLY A 661 0.11 -19.23 -17.58
N ALA A 662 -0.62 -18.32 -16.95
CA ALA A 662 -1.99 -18.52 -16.51
C ALA A 662 -3.04 -18.42 -17.61
N TYR A 663 -2.72 -17.86 -18.77
CA TYR A 663 -3.63 -17.73 -19.90
C TYR A 663 -3.17 -18.59 -21.07
N GLU A 664 -4.14 -19.19 -21.76
CA GLU A 664 -3.94 -19.68 -23.12
C GLU A 664 -4.16 -18.51 -24.09
N PHE A 665 -3.31 -18.39 -25.10
CA PHE A 665 -3.35 -17.36 -26.11
C PHE A 665 -2.92 -17.95 -27.46
N SER A 666 -2.88 -17.12 -28.49
CA SER A 666 -2.27 -17.49 -29.76
C SER A 666 -1.51 -16.29 -30.26
N TYR A 667 -0.24 -16.50 -30.54
CA TYR A 667 0.53 -15.51 -31.25
C TYR A 667 0.07 -15.49 -32.70
N ALA A 668 -0.29 -14.29 -33.16
CA ALA A 668 -0.52 -14.04 -34.57
C ALA A 668 0.57 -13.09 -35.04
N ALA A 669 1.43 -13.56 -35.96
CA ALA A 669 2.41 -12.70 -36.60
C ALA A 669 1.68 -11.50 -37.22
N PRO A 670 2.15 -10.27 -36.98
CA PRO A 670 1.49 -9.09 -37.51
C PRO A 670 1.45 -9.16 -39.04
N THR A 671 0.29 -8.81 -39.62
CA THR A 671 0.06 -8.77 -41.07
C THR A 671 0.00 -7.35 -41.63
N VAL A 672 0.01 -6.34 -40.73
CA VAL A 672 0.09 -4.91 -41.05
C VAL A 672 1.06 -4.19 -40.10
N ALA A 673 1.55 -3.02 -40.52
CA ALA A 673 2.28 -2.12 -39.63
C ALA A 673 1.39 -1.64 -38.45
N PRO A 674 1.95 -1.22 -37.30
CA PRO A 674 1.16 -0.82 -36.14
C PRO A 674 0.43 0.52 -36.36
N ASP A 675 -0.60 0.79 -35.56
CA ASP A 675 -1.19 2.13 -35.45
C ASP A 675 -0.30 3.08 -34.62
N CYS A 676 -0.70 4.34 -34.44
CA CYS A 676 0.03 5.28 -33.59
C CYS A 676 -0.31 5.10 -32.10
N THR A 677 0.68 5.29 -31.23
CA THR A 677 0.51 5.29 -29.77
C THR A 677 0.00 6.64 -29.25
N THR A 678 -0.51 6.65 -28.01
CA THR A 678 -0.86 7.87 -27.28
C THR A 678 0.20 8.17 -26.22
N ILE A 679 0.86 9.33 -26.32
CA ILE A 679 1.78 9.83 -25.29
C ILE A 679 0.96 10.31 -24.09
N THR A 680 1.27 9.80 -22.90
CA THR A 680 0.55 10.09 -21.66
C THR A 680 1.31 11.03 -20.73
N VAL A 681 2.64 11.05 -20.81
CA VAL A 681 3.50 11.96 -20.04
C VAL A 681 4.69 12.39 -20.90
N PRO A 682 5.04 13.68 -20.97
CA PRO A 682 4.19 14.83 -20.64
C PRO A 682 2.92 14.85 -21.51
N SER A 683 1.84 15.46 -21.02
CA SER A 683 0.66 15.72 -21.87
C SER A 683 0.96 16.81 -22.89
N ASN A 684 0.23 16.83 -24.01
CA ASN A 684 0.39 17.89 -25.01
C ASN A 684 0.17 19.29 -24.41
N ALA A 685 1.02 20.23 -24.79
CA ALA A 685 1.11 21.60 -24.33
C ALA A 685 1.40 21.79 -22.82
N THR A 686 1.91 20.77 -22.13
CA THR A 686 2.31 20.90 -20.72
C THR A 686 3.45 21.92 -20.59
N THR A 687 3.32 22.86 -19.65
CA THR A 687 4.38 23.80 -19.29
C THR A 687 5.01 23.43 -17.95
N ASN A 688 6.20 23.96 -17.68
CA ASN A 688 6.93 23.78 -16.42
C ASN A 688 7.33 22.33 -16.11
N VAL A 689 7.70 21.57 -17.13
CA VAL A 689 8.25 20.23 -16.97
C VAL A 689 9.68 20.33 -16.41
N VAL A 690 9.99 19.59 -15.34
CA VAL A 690 11.34 19.57 -14.76
C VAL A 690 12.32 18.92 -15.75
N PRO A 691 13.36 19.62 -16.24
CA PRO A 691 14.13 19.20 -17.41
C PRO A 691 15.05 17.99 -17.21
N ASN A 692 15.51 17.68 -15.98
CA ASN A 692 16.51 16.64 -15.73
C ASN A 692 16.18 15.83 -14.47
N PRO A 693 15.64 14.60 -14.59
CA PRO A 693 15.17 13.94 -15.81
C PRO A 693 13.70 14.27 -16.17
N VAL A 694 13.38 14.28 -17.47
CA VAL A 694 12.00 14.15 -17.97
C VAL A 694 11.70 12.68 -18.24
N THR A 695 10.70 12.14 -17.55
CA THR A 695 10.13 10.82 -17.88
C THR A 695 9.03 10.96 -18.91
N ILE A 696 9.20 10.29 -20.05
CA ILE A 696 8.23 10.22 -21.14
C ILE A 696 7.53 8.86 -21.08
N ASN A 697 6.21 8.83 -21.14
CA ASN A 697 5.38 7.60 -21.13
C ASN A 697 4.35 7.60 -22.27
N TRP A 698 3.98 6.41 -22.75
CA TRP A 698 2.93 6.21 -23.75
C TRP A 698 2.17 4.90 -23.55
N THR A 699 1.10 4.67 -24.30
CA THR A 699 0.29 3.44 -24.24
C THR A 699 0.82 2.34 -25.17
N ALA A 700 0.56 1.08 -24.84
CA ALA A 700 0.83 0.00 -25.77
C ALA A 700 -0.03 0.11 -27.04
N THR A 701 0.49 -0.29 -28.19
CA THR A 701 -0.23 -0.35 -29.46
C THR A 701 -0.22 -1.78 -30.01
N ASN A 702 -1.36 -2.24 -30.54
CA ASN A 702 -1.44 -3.54 -31.21
C ASN A 702 -0.44 -3.64 -32.37
N ASN A 703 0.10 -4.85 -32.59
CA ASN A 703 1.12 -5.16 -33.60
C ASN A 703 2.48 -4.47 -33.43
N ALA A 704 2.67 -3.58 -32.46
CA ALA A 704 3.95 -2.91 -32.22
C ALA A 704 4.96 -3.84 -31.53
N ALA A 705 6.13 -4.03 -32.14
CA ALA A 705 7.24 -4.77 -31.54
C ALA A 705 8.13 -3.85 -30.69
N SER A 706 8.26 -2.58 -31.06
CA SER A 706 9.00 -1.55 -30.32
C SER A 706 8.48 -0.16 -30.69
N TYR A 707 9.07 0.88 -30.11
CA TYR A 707 8.74 2.28 -30.35
C TYR A 707 10.00 3.06 -30.67
N LYS A 708 9.93 3.95 -31.65
CA LYS A 708 10.98 4.92 -31.98
C LYS A 708 10.63 6.26 -31.38
N VAL A 709 11.48 6.76 -30.48
CA VAL A 709 11.32 8.06 -29.83
C VAL A 709 12.06 9.13 -30.63
N TYR A 710 11.37 10.23 -30.93
CA TYR A 710 11.90 11.42 -31.56
C TYR A 710 11.64 12.63 -30.67
N LEU A 711 12.68 13.40 -30.38
CA LEU A 711 12.61 14.60 -29.54
C LEU A 711 13.49 15.69 -30.13
N GLY A 712 12.91 16.87 -30.31
CA GLY A 712 13.61 18.06 -30.79
C GLY A 712 13.10 19.32 -30.09
N SER A 713 13.84 20.41 -30.23
CA SER A 713 13.51 21.75 -29.74
C SER A 713 12.85 22.63 -30.79
N THR A 714 12.61 22.08 -31.99
CA THR A 714 11.83 22.67 -33.08
C THR A 714 10.81 21.65 -33.58
N ALA A 715 9.70 22.12 -34.16
CA ALA A 715 8.67 21.24 -34.71
C ALA A 715 9.24 20.34 -35.81
N GLY A 716 8.96 19.03 -35.77
CA GLY A 716 9.58 18.02 -36.63
C GLY A 716 11.04 17.70 -36.33
N GLY A 717 11.65 18.37 -35.33
CA GLY A 717 13.04 18.19 -34.94
C GLY A 717 13.27 16.88 -34.19
N SER A 718 14.49 16.36 -34.30
CA SER A 718 14.92 15.12 -33.63
C SER A 718 16.36 15.20 -33.14
N GLU A 719 16.88 16.41 -32.92
CA GLU A 719 18.28 16.65 -32.57
C GLU A 719 18.62 16.29 -31.12
N VAL A 720 17.61 16.03 -30.27
CA VAL A 720 17.78 15.58 -28.88
C VAL A 720 17.73 14.07 -28.81
N VAL A 721 16.71 13.47 -29.45
CA VAL A 721 16.54 12.02 -29.57
C VAL A 721 16.11 11.74 -31.01
N ASN A 722 16.85 10.90 -31.72
CA ASN A 722 16.60 10.63 -33.14
C ASN A 722 16.29 9.15 -33.40
N GLY A 723 15.02 8.78 -33.29
CA GLY A 723 14.55 7.44 -33.63
C GLY A 723 15.09 6.34 -32.72
N THR A 724 15.39 6.68 -31.46
CA THR A 724 15.86 5.70 -30.47
C THR A 724 14.81 4.63 -30.27
N VAL A 725 15.18 3.38 -30.53
CA VAL A 725 14.30 2.22 -30.42
C VAL A 725 14.23 1.77 -28.97
N VAL A 726 13.01 1.64 -28.44
CA VAL A 726 12.73 1.15 -27.09
C VAL A 726 11.61 0.11 -27.14
N THR A 727 11.73 -0.94 -26.33
CA THR A 727 10.72 -2.02 -26.23
C THR A 727 9.73 -1.80 -25.09
N GLY A 728 10.07 -0.91 -24.15
CA GLY A 728 9.20 -0.47 -23.06
C GLY A 728 8.22 0.62 -23.48
N LEU A 729 7.40 1.07 -22.52
CA LEU A 729 6.40 2.14 -22.69
C LEU A 729 6.86 3.48 -22.08
N SER A 730 8.16 3.61 -21.81
CA SER A 730 8.74 4.81 -21.25
C SER A 730 10.16 5.09 -21.77
N TYR A 731 10.56 6.36 -21.72
CA TYR A 731 11.89 6.84 -22.05
C TYR A 731 12.26 8.01 -21.14
N VAL A 732 13.50 8.05 -20.64
CA VAL A 732 13.99 9.15 -19.80
C VAL A 732 14.94 10.02 -20.61
N ALA A 733 14.68 11.32 -20.64
CA ALA A 733 15.51 12.30 -21.33
C ALA A 733 16.00 13.38 -20.37
N ASN A 734 17.26 13.80 -20.53
CA ASN A 734 17.82 14.96 -19.85
C ASN A 734 17.78 16.15 -20.81
N LEU A 735 17.03 17.18 -20.46
CA LEU A 735 16.69 18.31 -21.31
C LEU A 735 17.32 19.60 -20.78
N ASP A 736 17.38 20.61 -21.65
CA ASP A 736 17.72 21.96 -21.26
C ASP A 736 16.53 22.61 -20.56
N ARG A 737 16.82 23.48 -19.60
CA ARG A 737 15.82 24.32 -18.91
C ARG A 737 15.23 25.40 -19.83
N ASN A 738 14.02 25.87 -19.47
CA ASN A 738 13.34 26.98 -20.14
C ASN A 738 13.23 26.83 -21.67
N LYS A 739 13.04 25.60 -22.16
CA LYS A 739 13.03 25.27 -23.58
C LYS A 739 11.76 24.52 -23.95
N THR A 740 11.25 24.80 -25.15
CA THR A 740 10.11 24.06 -25.71
C THR A 740 10.62 22.87 -26.50
N TYR A 741 10.01 21.72 -26.30
CA TYR A 741 10.31 20.46 -26.96
C TYR A 741 9.10 19.93 -27.72
N TYR A 742 9.39 19.17 -28.77
CA TYR A 742 8.45 18.48 -29.66
C TYR A 742 8.78 17.00 -29.62
N LEU A 743 7.83 16.20 -29.17
CA LEU A 743 7.99 14.77 -28.91
C LEU A 743 7.06 13.97 -29.82
N ARG A 744 7.61 12.97 -30.50
CA ARG A 744 6.86 11.96 -31.25
C ARG A 744 7.34 10.57 -30.88
N VAL A 745 6.40 9.66 -30.67
CA VAL A 745 6.67 8.23 -30.47
C VAL A 745 6.01 7.46 -31.59
N VAL A 746 6.80 6.68 -32.34
CA VAL A 746 6.34 5.93 -33.51
C VAL A 746 6.45 4.43 -33.21
N PRO A 747 5.32 3.73 -33.02
CA PRO A 747 5.32 2.27 -32.91
C PRO A 747 5.84 1.62 -34.20
N THR A 748 6.57 0.51 -34.09
CA THR A 748 7.20 -0.16 -35.24
C THR A 748 7.19 -1.68 -35.08
N ASN A 749 7.10 -2.40 -36.19
CA ASN A 749 7.26 -3.85 -36.27
C ASN A 749 8.05 -4.28 -37.52
N ASN A 750 8.14 -5.59 -37.77
CA ASN A 750 8.85 -6.14 -38.92
C ASN A 750 8.20 -5.82 -40.30
N LEU A 751 6.97 -5.32 -40.32
CA LEU A 751 6.29 -4.85 -41.54
C LEU A 751 6.43 -3.35 -41.77
N GLY A 752 6.77 -2.57 -40.74
CA GLY A 752 7.08 -1.14 -40.88
C GLY A 752 6.77 -0.29 -39.66
N ASP A 753 6.98 1.01 -39.83
CA ASP A 753 6.65 2.04 -38.84
C ASP A 753 5.19 2.47 -38.97
N ALA A 754 4.54 2.79 -37.86
CA ALA A 754 3.23 3.41 -37.85
C ALA A 754 3.26 4.75 -38.62
N THR A 755 2.27 4.96 -39.49
CA THR A 755 2.18 6.18 -40.30
C THR A 755 1.22 7.19 -39.67
N GLY A 756 1.58 8.48 -39.72
CA GLY A 756 0.67 9.57 -39.29
C GLY A 756 0.72 9.92 -37.80
N CYS A 757 1.73 9.47 -37.06
CA CYS A 757 1.83 9.74 -35.62
C CYS A 757 2.12 11.22 -35.35
N GLN A 758 1.29 11.82 -34.49
CA GLN A 758 1.32 13.24 -34.20
C GLN A 758 2.41 13.57 -33.18
N GLU A 759 3.00 14.75 -33.34
CA GLU A 759 3.85 15.36 -32.33
C GLU A 759 3.01 15.99 -31.22
N ILE A 760 3.48 15.86 -29.98
CA ILE A 760 3.05 16.73 -28.89
C ILE A 760 4.13 17.76 -28.60
N THR A 761 3.75 18.86 -27.95
CA THR A 761 4.69 19.86 -27.45
C THR A 761 4.65 19.96 -25.93
N PHE A 762 5.77 20.29 -25.29
CA PHE A 762 5.83 20.67 -23.87
C PHE A 762 7.00 21.63 -23.63
N SER A 763 6.96 22.42 -22.57
CA SER A 763 8.07 23.30 -22.19
C SER A 763 8.64 22.98 -20.82
N THR A 764 9.96 23.02 -20.73
CA THR A 764 10.68 22.86 -19.46
C THR A 764 10.75 24.17 -18.68
N ASN A 765 10.84 24.10 -17.35
CA ASN A 765 11.11 25.27 -16.49
C ASN A 765 12.59 25.34 -16.08
N ASP A 766 12.91 26.31 -15.23
CA ASP A 766 14.16 26.37 -14.48
C ASP A 766 14.21 25.32 -13.36
N PHE A 767 15.40 25.05 -12.82
CA PHE A 767 15.56 24.18 -11.67
C PHE A 767 14.90 24.79 -10.43
N THR A 768 14.17 23.96 -9.67
CA THR A 768 13.66 24.35 -8.35
C THR A 768 14.57 23.76 -7.30
N TYR A 769 15.45 24.58 -6.74
CA TYR A 769 16.28 24.18 -5.60
C TYR A 769 15.46 24.24 -4.31
N CYS A 770 15.70 23.31 -3.41
CA CYS A 770 15.09 23.33 -2.08
C CYS A 770 15.50 24.58 -1.28
N THR A 771 14.69 25.00 -0.30
CA THR A 771 14.97 26.17 0.55
C THR A 771 15.09 25.74 2.01
N PRO A 772 16.28 25.86 2.65
CA PRO A 772 16.41 25.61 4.07
C PRO A 772 15.73 26.71 4.89
N SER A 773 15.33 26.40 6.13
CA SER A 773 14.70 27.34 7.05
C SER A 773 15.55 27.47 8.32
N PHE A 774 15.69 28.67 8.88
CA PHE A 774 16.39 28.90 10.15
C PHE A 774 15.53 29.79 11.05
N PRO A 775 14.95 29.25 12.13
CA PRO A 775 14.13 30.03 13.06
C PRO A 775 14.90 31.14 13.77
N THR A 776 16.17 30.91 14.09
CA THR A 776 17.08 31.93 14.62
C THR A 776 18.21 32.16 13.63
N VAL A 777 18.34 33.38 13.12
CA VAL A 777 19.33 33.74 12.12
C VAL A 777 20.58 34.26 12.79
N GLU A 778 21.68 33.52 12.62
CA GLU A 778 23.01 33.98 12.93
C GLU A 778 23.78 34.19 11.62
N PRO A 779 23.99 35.44 11.20
CA PRO A 779 24.29 35.74 9.81
C PRO A 779 25.69 35.31 9.39
N ILE A 780 25.79 34.86 8.13
CA ILE A 780 26.99 34.97 7.31
C ILE A 780 27.17 36.47 7.05
N THR A 781 28.38 36.98 7.22
CA THR A 781 28.67 38.43 7.13
C THR A 781 29.60 38.79 5.98
N ASN A 782 30.31 37.81 5.43
CA ASN A 782 31.07 37.99 4.19
C ASN A 782 31.23 36.67 3.42
N VAL A 783 31.11 36.74 2.10
CA VAL A 783 31.46 35.68 1.16
C VAL A 783 32.30 36.26 0.03
N THR A 784 33.49 35.69 -0.17
CA THR A 784 34.31 35.96 -1.37
C THR A 784 34.73 34.67 -2.06
N PHE A 785 34.40 34.54 -3.35
CA PHE A 785 34.72 33.36 -4.16
C PHE A 785 34.57 33.65 -5.65
N GLY A 786 35.59 33.36 -6.47
CA GLY A 786 35.50 33.53 -7.92
C GLY A 786 35.12 34.95 -8.38
N GLY A 787 35.44 35.99 -7.61
CA GLY A 787 35.03 37.38 -7.90
C GLY A 787 33.73 37.83 -7.22
N ILE A 788 32.98 36.93 -6.57
CA ILE A 788 31.96 37.30 -5.58
C ILE A 788 32.67 38.05 -4.45
N ASN A 789 32.07 39.15 -4.01
CA ASN A 789 32.44 39.85 -2.79
C ASN A 789 31.18 40.48 -2.18
N ASN A 790 30.51 39.71 -1.34
CA ASN A 790 29.25 40.12 -0.71
C ASN A 790 29.46 40.27 0.79
N SER A 791 29.15 41.45 1.34
CA SER A 791 29.21 41.74 2.77
C SER A 791 27.82 42.12 3.28
N THR A 792 27.40 41.48 4.36
CA THR A 792 26.05 41.54 4.92
C THR A 792 26.09 41.84 6.42
N SER A 793 24.96 42.28 6.97
CA SER A 793 24.88 42.76 8.35
C SER A 793 25.12 41.65 9.38
N ALA A 794 25.89 41.96 10.44
CA ALA A 794 26.09 41.07 11.59
C ALA A 794 24.94 41.09 12.63
N VAL A 795 23.80 41.69 12.31
CA VAL A 795 22.63 41.75 13.21
C VAL A 795 21.97 40.37 13.29
N LEU A 796 21.92 39.79 14.49
CA LEU A 796 21.19 38.54 14.76
C LEU A 796 19.70 38.74 14.45
N ASN A 797 19.09 37.78 13.74
CA ASN A 797 17.70 37.87 13.28
C ASN A 797 17.37 39.13 12.44
N GLY A 798 18.37 39.81 11.88
CA GLY A 798 18.18 41.02 11.07
C GLY A 798 17.70 40.74 9.63
N THR A 799 17.82 39.49 9.16
CA THR A 799 17.48 39.05 7.81
C THR A 799 16.74 37.72 7.82
N SER A 800 16.26 37.28 6.66
CA SER A 800 15.74 35.93 6.46
C SER A 800 16.85 34.88 6.64
N GLY A 801 16.50 33.72 7.22
CA GLY A 801 17.41 32.59 7.39
C GLY A 801 17.90 32.00 6.06
N TYR A 802 17.14 32.21 4.98
CA TYR A 802 17.58 31.96 3.61
C TYR A 802 17.61 33.28 2.84
N GLN A 803 18.74 33.56 2.19
CA GLN A 803 18.91 34.73 1.32
C GLN A 803 19.30 34.30 -0.09
N ASP A 804 18.63 34.89 -1.08
CA ASP A 804 18.93 34.67 -2.49
C ASP A 804 19.74 35.86 -3.03
N PHE A 805 21.01 35.61 -3.34
CA PHE A 805 21.97 36.55 -3.93
C PHE A 805 22.41 36.09 -5.33
N THR A 806 21.54 35.38 -6.05
CA THR A 806 21.87 34.83 -7.39
C THR A 806 22.04 35.87 -8.48
N ASN A 807 21.69 37.12 -8.19
CA ASN A 807 22.05 38.28 -8.99
C ASN A 807 23.55 38.62 -8.91
N ILE A 808 24.28 38.12 -7.90
CA ILE A 808 25.73 38.22 -7.77
C ILE A 808 26.36 36.99 -8.40
N ILE A 809 27.20 37.22 -9.42
CA ILE A 809 27.78 36.17 -10.25
C ILE A 809 29.29 36.09 -9.97
N GLY A 810 29.75 34.90 -9.57
CA GLY A 810 31.16 34.55 -9.57
C GLY A 810 31.56 33.87 -10.87
N HIS A 811 32.84 33.94 -11.23
CA HIS A 811 33.41 33.29 -12.40
C HIS A 811 34.49 32.31 -11.97
N VAL A 812 34.34 31.06 -12.41
CA VAL A 812 35.27 29.98 -12.11
C VAL A 812 35.59 29.19 -13.39
N LYS A 813 36.76 28.56 -13.44
CA LYS A 813 37.18 27.77 -14.61
C LYS A 813 37.16 26.29 -14.29
N ALA A 814 36.57 25.49 -15.19
CA ALA A 814 36.56 24.04 -15.05
C ALA A 814 38.00 23.50 -14.91
N GLY A 815 38.23 22.58 -13.98
CA GLY A 815 39.54 21.96 -13.73
C GLY A 815 40.52 22.80 -12.90
N THR A 816 40.11 23.96 -12.39
CA THR A 816 40.95 24.82 -11.53
C THR A 816 40.52 24.79 -10.07
N THR A 817 41.41 25.19 -9.16
CA THR A 817 41.09 25.36 -7.74
C THR A 817 41.10 26.85 -7.40
N SER A 818 40.04 27.33 -6.75
CA SER A 818 39.91 28.72 -6.29
C SER A 818 39.71 28.77 -4.78
N GLU A 819 40.24 29.81 -4.13
CA GLU A 819 40.09 30.03 -2.69
C GLU A 819 38.76 30.75 -2.39
N LEU A 820 38.03 30.23 -1.41
CA LEU A 820 36.85 30.79 -0.78
C LEU A 820 37.27 31.42 0.55
N SER A 821 36.76 32.62 0.84
CA SER A 821 36.80 33.22 2.18
C SER A 821 35.38 33.52 2.66
N VAL A 822 35.06 33.11 3.89
CA VAL A 822 33.76 33.37 4.52
C VAL A 822 33.93 33.93 5.93
N ALA A 823 33.02 34.82 6.33
CA ALA A 823 32.88 35.30 7.70
C ALA A 823 31.44 35.12 8.18
N GLY A 824 31.24 35.01 9.49
CA GLY A 824 29.90 34.91 10.06
C GLY A 824 29.93 35.04 11.57
N LYS A 825 28.83 35.56 12.12
CA LYS A 825 28.70 35.82 13.55
C LYS A 825 28.34 34.55 14.32
N SER A 826 29.05 34.26 15.40
CA SER A 826 28.62 33.35 16.46
C SER A 826 28.16 34.18 17.66
N ASP A 827 27.14 33.76 18.41
CA ASP A 827 26.80 34.44 19.66
C ASP A 827 28.05 34.55 20.56
N ALA A 828 28.35 35.76 21.02
CA ALA A 828 29.62 36.05 21.68
C ALA A 828 29.54 35.54 23.13
N ASN A 829 30.49 34.71 23.54
CA ASN A 829 30.79 34.29 24.95
C ASN A 829 30.39 32.89 25.43
N ASP A 830 30.40 31.85 24.60
CA ASP A 830 30.12 30.48 25.07
C ASP A 830 30.96 29.36 24.44
N GLY A 831 32.05 29.68 23.71
CA GLY A 831 32.95 28.68 23.13
C GLY A 831 32.41 27.99 21.87
N LYS A 832 31.47 28.64 21.20
CA LYS A 832 30.78 28.19 20.00
C LYS A 832 31.51 28.61 18.71
N LYS A 833 31.47 27.74 17.70
CA LYS A 833 32.06 27.96 16.36
C LYS A 833 30.98 28.08 15.29
N SER A 834 31.22 28.93 14.30
CA SER A 834 30.41 29.06 13.07
C SER A 834 31.02 28.17 12.00
N PHE A 835 30.40 27.02 11.71
CA PHE A 835 30.81 26.10 10.65
C PHE A 835 30.11 26.41 9.34
N PHE A 836 30.83 26.28 8.24
CA PHE A 836 30.33 26.54 6.90
C PHE A 836 30.46 25.29 6.03
N VAL A 837 29.45 25.04 5.20
CA VAL A 837 29.44 24.01 4.17
C VAL A 837 29.01 24.66 2.86
N VAL A 838 29.63 24.25 1.76
CA VAL A 838 29.36 24.80 0.44
C VAL A 838 28.89 23.72 -0.50
N PHE A 839 27.87 24.05 -1.28
CA PHE A 839 27.25 23.19 -2.26
C PHE A 839 27.35 23.86 -3.63
N VAL A 840 27.74 23.13 -4.66
CA VAL A 840 27.77 23.65 -6.04
C VAL A 840 27.26 22.59 -7.01
N ASP A 841 26.21 22.91 -7.76
CA ASP A 841 25.57 22.04 -8.76
C ASP A 841 26.42 21.99 -10.05
N TRP A 842 27.59 21.34 -10.01
CA TRP A 842 28.54 21.35 -11.12
C TRP A 842 28.00 20.70 -12.38
N ASN A 843 27.07 19.76 -12.24
CA ASN A 843 26.48 19.06 -13.37
C ASN A 843 25.20 19.76 -13.91
N GLN A 844 24.72 20.81 -13.24
CA GLN A 844 23.51 21.57 -13.53
C GLN A 844 22.27 20.67 -13.66
N ASN A 845 22.01 19.83 -12.65
CA ASN A 845 20.85 18.94 -12.60
C ASN A 845 19.78 19.38 -11.58
N GLY A 846 20.01 20.47 -10.83
CA GLY A 846 19.09 20.97 -9.80
C GLY A 846 19.26 20.31 -8.43
N SER A 847 20.19 19.38 -8.28
CA SER A 847 20.66 18.82 -7.01
C SER A 847 21.84 19.64 -6.51
N LEU A 848 22.01 19.71 -5.19
CA LEU A 848 23.14 20.44 -4.56
C LEU A 848 24.04 19.51 -3.74
N ASN A 849 23.71 18.23 -3.64
CA ASN A 849 24.38 17.28 -2.77
C ASN A 849 24.78 15.98 -3.48
N ASP A 850 25.03 16.06 -4.78
CA ASP A 850 25.61 14.93 -5.49
C ASP A 850 27.04 14.67 -5.04
N ALA A 851 27.55 13.48 -5.33
CA ALA A 851 28.92 13.11 -4.99
C ALA A 851 29.92 14.06 -5.68
N GLY A 852 30.72 14.78 -4.88
CA GLY A 852 31.69 15.77 -5.37
C GLY A 852 31.18 17.22 -5.41
N GLU A 853 29.93 17.47 -5.00
CA GLU A 853 29.33 18.82 -5.00
C GLU A 853 29.28 19.47 -3.61
N VAL A 854 29.62 18.71 -2.55
CA VAL A 854 29.64 19.17 -1.16
C VAL A 854 31.08 19.41 -0.70
N TYR A 855 31.40 20.64 -0.30
CA TYR A 855 32.71 21.04 0.20
C TYR A 855 32.62 21.42 1.69
N PHE A 856 33.66 21.07 2.44
CA PHE A 856 33.78 21.32 3.88
C PHE A 856 32.67 20.67 4.73
N GLY A 857 32.03 19.62 4.19
CA GLY A 857 31.03 18.83 4.90
C GLY A 857 31.58 18.09 6.13
N ASP A 858 32.91 18.00 6.25
CA ASP A 858 33.62 17.48 7.42
C ASP A 858 33.72 18.50 8.58
N GLY A 859 33.25 19.74 8.38
CA GLY A 859 33.34 20.82 9.36
C GLY A 859 34.73 21.47 9.43
N SER A 860 35.57 21.32 8.40
CA SER A 860 36.91 21.94 8.34
C SER A 860 36.89 23.46 8.16
N LEU A 861 35.81 24.04 7.62
CA LEU A 861 35.66 25.48 7.41
C LEU A 861 34.86 26.12 8.55
N PHE A 862 35.53 26.86 9.44
CA PHE A 862 34.88 27.55 10.56
C PHE A 862 35.60 28.81 11.04
N VAL A 863 34.85 29.72 11.68
CA VAL A 863 35.41 30.81 12.50
C VAL A 863 35.03 30.62 13.97
N ASP A 864 35.95 30.98 14.86
CA ASP A 864 35.80 30.81 16.31
C ASP A 864 35.51 32.14 17.01
N ASN A 865 34.43 32.16 17.80
CA ASN A 865 33.98 33.29 18.61
C ASN A 865 34.03 34.62 17.83
N SER A 866 33.40 34.65 16.64
CA SER A 866 33.41 35.82 15.77
C SER A 866 32.19 36.70 16.00
N THR A 867 32.41 38.01 16.10
CA THR A 867 31.32 38.99 16.15
C THR A 867 30.68 39.23 14.78
N GLY A 868 31.25 38.69 13.71
CA GLY A 868 30.88 38.97 12.32
C GLY A 868 31.48 40.26 11.77
N GLU A 869 32.09 41.11 12.61
CA GLU A 869 32.69 42.42 12.28
C GLU A 869 34.14 42.54 12.77
N ASP A 870 34.69 41.49 13.36
CA ASP A 870 36.03 41.44 13.96
C ASP A 870 37.16 41.11 12.98
N GLY A 871 36.85 41.05 11.68
CA GLY A 871 37.80 40.72 10.62
C GLY A 871 38.23 39.25 10.57
N LYS A 872 37.62 38.36 11.36
CA LYS A 872 37.88 36.92 11.30
C LYS A 872 37.20 36.29 10.09
N THR A 873 37.97 35.51 9.33
CA THR A 873 37.49 34.76 8.16
C THR A 873 37.99 33.32 8.22
N ALA A 874 37.23 32.42 7.61
CA ALA A 874 37.64 31.05 7.33
C ALA A 874 38.01 30.94 5.84
N LEU A 875 39.13 30.29 5.54
CA LEU A 875 39.63 30.08 4.19
C LEU A 875 39.50 28.60 3.80
N GLY A 876 39.05 28.35 2.58
CA GLY A 876 38.90 27.01 2.04
C GLY A 876 39.11 26.96 0.53
N ASN A 877 39.71 25.90 0.02
CA ASN A 877 39.90 25.74 -1.43
C ASN A 877 38.80 24.87 -2.02
N ILE A 878 38.15 25.37 -3.08
CA ILE A 878 37.15 24.63 -3.87
C ILE A 878 37.79 24.26 -5.21
N ALA A 879 37.93 22.96 -5.45
CA ALA A 879 38.35 22.42 -6.73
C ALA A 879 37.14 22.29 -7.66
N VAL A 880 37.14 23.05 -8.76
CA VAL A 880 36.11 22.98 -9.80
C VAL A 880 36.37 21.73 -10.65
N PRO A 881 35.41 20.79 -10.75
CA PRO A 881 35.60 19.58 -11.54
C PRO A 881 35.96 19.89 -13.00
N ALA A 882 36.88 19.12 -13.59
CA ALA A 882 37.26 19.29 -14.99
C ALA A 882 36.08 19.02 -15.97
N ASN A 883 35.12 18.23 -15.53
CA ASN A 883 33.88 17.92 -16.24
C ASN A 883 32.68 18.78 -15.81
N ALA A 884 32.90 19.86 -15.05
CA ALA A 884 31.82 20.78 -14.69
C ALA A 884 31.17 21.35 -15.96
N LYS A 885 29.83 21.38 -15.99
CA LYS A 885 29.08 21.86 -17.14
C LYS A 885 29.25 23.38 -17.26
N LEU A 886 29.57 23.85 -18.46
CA LEU A 886 29.81 25.26 -18.73
C LEU A 886 28.54 26.11 -18.58
N GLY A 887 28.72 27.38 -18.25
CA GLY A 887 27.66 28.35 -18.02
C GLY A 887 27.25 28.47 -16.55
N GLN A 888 26.11 29.13 -16.32
CA GLN A 888 25.66 29.48 -14.96
C GLN A 888 25.12 28.28 -14.19
N THR A 889 25.61 28.11 -12.95
CA THR A 889 25.14 27.14 -11.97
C THR A 889 24.92 27.77 -10.58
N ARG A 890 24.22 27.05 -9.69
CA ARG A 890 23.93 27.45 -8.32
C ARG A 890 25.07 27.07 -7.38
N MET A 891 25.49 28.02 -6.55
CA MET A 891 26.28 27.76 -5.33
C MET A 891 25.44 28.14 -4.11
N ARG A 892 25.46 27.28 -3.08
CA ARG A 892 24.88 27.57 -1.76
C ARG A 892 25.94 27.50 -0.69
N ILE A 893 25.97 28.48 0.20
CA ILE A 893 26.77 28.45 1.41
C ILE A 893 25.80 28.37 2.59
N LYS A 894 25.96 27.33 3.41
CA LYS A 894 25.18 27.15 4.63
C LYS A 894 26.08 27.26 5.83
N LYS A 895 25.65 28.07 6.80
CA LYS A 895 26.34 28.30 8.06
C LYS A 895 25.49 27.80 9.22
N GLU A 896 26.13 27.07 10.13
CA GLU A 896 25.51 26.58 11.35
C GLU A 896 26.44 26.72 12.55
N TRP A 897 25.85 26.85 13.73
CA TRP A 897 26.58 26.88 14.98
C TRP A 897 26.82 25.46 15.54
N SER A 898 28.04 25.15 16.03
CA SER A 898 28.29 24.00 16.90
C SER A 898 29.50 24.20 17.85
N TYR A 899 29.63 23.37 18.89
CA TYR A 899 30.81 23.31 19.77
C TYR A 899 31.98 22.56 19.14
N SER A 900 31.68 21.61 18.26
CA SER A 900 32.64 20.76 17.54
C SER A 900 32.17 20.54 16.11
N ALA A 901 33.08 20.07 15.25
CA ALA A 901 32.77 19.80 13.85
C ALA A 901 31.55 18.86 13.74
N PRO A 902 30.51 19.21 12.94
CA PRO A 902 29.25 18.48 12.85
C PRO A 902 29.33 17.20 12.00
N VAL A 903 30.38 16.39 12.19
CA VAL A 903 30.66 15.19 11.39
C VAL A 903 29.83 13.99 11.89
N SER A 904 28.80 13.64 11.11
CA SER A 904 28.04 12.36 11.09
C SER A 904 26.72 12.21 11.88
N THR A 905 26.24 13.20 12.66
CA THR A 905 24.94 13.07 13.39
C THR A 905 23.96 14.23 13.17
N SER A 906 24.26 15.12 12.22
CA SER A 906 23.43 16.30 11.94
C SER A 906 23.32 16.50 10.43
N ASN A 907 22.15 16.93 9.94
CA ASN A 907 21.87 17.25 8.53
C ASN A 907 22.68 18.43 7.96
N PHE A 908 23.92 18.64 8.42
CA PHE A 908 24.82 19.72 8.02
C PHE A 908 25.15 19.64 6.53
N THR A 909 25.43 18.45 5.99
CA THR A 909 25.68 18.22 4.57
C THR A 909 24.42 18.08 3.71
N ASN A 910 23.23 18.31 4.28
CA ASN A 910 21.99 18.37 3.51
C ASN A 910 21.69 19.84 3.13
N PRO A 911 21.64 20.21 1.84
CA PRO A 911 21.43 21.60 1.40
C PRO A 911 19.99 22.09 1.67
N CYS A 912 19.05 21.18 1.92
CA CYS A 912 17.63 21.44 2.06
C CYS A 912 17.15 21.48 3.52
N ASP A 913 17.91 20.86 4.42
CA ASP A 913 17.53 20.72 5.81
C ASP A 913 18.44 21.57 6.71
N ARG A 914 17.90 21.96 7.87
CA ARG A 914 18.68 22.59 8.94
C ARG A 914 19.16 21.49 9.87
N ALA A 915 20.45 21.43 10.18
CA ALA A 915 20.89 20.52 11.23
C ALA A 915 20.54 21.05 12.63
N ARG A 916 20.35 22.38 12.79
CA ARG A 916 20.03 23.07 14.06
C ARG A 916 19.17 24.33 13.84
N ASN A 917 18.57 24.87 14.92
CA ASN A 917 17.69 26.05 14.86
C ASN A 917 18.41 27.39 14.59
N PHE A 918 19.75 27.43 14.63
CA PHE A 918 20.57 28.65 14.58
C PHE A 918 21.54 28.60 13.38
N GLY A 919 21.39 29.50 12.43
CA GLY A 919 22.23 29.53 11.23
C GLY A 919 21.67 30.39 10.10
N GLN A 920 22.24 30.25 8.91
CA GLN A 920 21.78 30.93 7.70
C GLN A 920 22.24 30.17 6.45
N ALA A 921 21.51 30.31 5.34
CA ALA A 921 21.98 29.92 4.01
C ALA A 921 21.89 31.07 3.02
N GLU A 922 22.89 31.16 2.14
CA GLU A 922 22.99 32.14 1.06
C GLU A 922 23.23 31.44 -0.28
N ASP A 923 22.45 31.82 -1.30
CA ASP A 923 22.59 31.31 -2.66
C ASP A 923 23.23 32.35 -3.59
N TYR A 924 24.15 31.89 -4.43
CA TYR A 924 24.87 32.68 -5.43
C TYR A 924 24.88 31.98 -6.79
N THR A 925 25.17 32.74 -7.85
CA THR A 925 25.38 32.17 -9.19
C THR A 925 26.88 32.05 -9.48
N LEU A 926 27.32 30.93 -10.02
CA LEU A 926 28.66 30.75 -10.59
C LEU A 926 28.57 30.54 -12.10
N ASP A 927 29.32 31.31 -12.87
CA ASP A 927 29.51 31.12 -14.30
C ASP A 927 30.77 30.28 -14.55
N VAL A 928 30.57 29.04 -15.00
CA VAL A 928 31.63 28.06 -15.25
C VAL A 928 32.17 28.23 -16.67
N LEU A 929 33.42 28.64 -16.77
CA LEU A 929 34.11 28.92 -18.03
C LEU A 929 34.97 27.73 -18.45
N ALA A 930 35.09 27.51 -19.77
CA ALA A 930 35.96 26.46 -20.30
C ALA A 930 37.43 26.80 -20.05
N ASP A 931 38.23 25.79 -19.73
CA ASP A 931 39.67 25.93 -19.71
C ASP A 931 40.17 26.27 -21.13
N GLY A 932 40.92 27.37 -21.24
CA GLY A 932 41.35 27.92 -22.53
C GLY A 932 40.48 29.04 -23.13
N THR A 933 39.37 29.45 -22.50
CA THR A 933 38.66 30.68 -22.92
C THR A 933 39.44 31.90 -22.43
N LEU A 934 40.00 32.70 -23.34
CA LEU A 934 40.60 34.00 -23.03
C LEU A 934 39.50 34.99 -22.63
N ALA A 935 38.98 34.85 -21.40
CA ALA A 935 38.37 35.95 -20.70
C ALA A 935 39.44 37.04 -20.55
N THR A 936 39.19 38.23 -21.08
CA THR A 936 40.02 39.41 -20.81
C THR A 936 39.83 39.79 -19.34
N THR A 937 40.59 39.15 -18.46
CA THR A 937 40.83 39.67 -17.12
C THR A 937 41.79 40.85 -17.26
N GLU A 938 41.25 42.06 -17.38
CA GLU A 938 41.95 43.28 -16.98
C GLU A 938 42.22 43.16 -15.48
N ILE A 939 43.41 42.67 -15.12
CA ILE A 939 44.34 43.22 -14.11
C ILE A 939 45.47 42.18 -13.94
N GLY A 940 46.68 42.56 -14.35
CA GLY A 940 47.88 41.75 -14.08
C GLY A 940 48.98 41.75 -15.14
N LYS A 941 48.78 42.32 -16.34
CA LYS A 941 49.91 42.63 -17.23
C LYS A 941 50.46 44.00 -16.84
N SER A 942 51.72 44.08 -16.43
CA SER A 942 52.41 45.37 -16.23
C SER A 942 52.18 46.24 -17.48
N LYS A 943 51.39 47.30 -17.34
CA LYS A 943 51.10 48.23 -18.43
C LYS A 943 52.42 48.93 -18.80
N VAL A 944 53.06 48.46 -19.87
CA VAL A 944 54.15 49.20 -20.52
C VAL A 944 53.54 50.49 -21.08
N SER A 945 54.06 51.64 -20.66
CA SER A 945 53.63 52.97 -21.07
C SER A 945 54.85 53.80 -21.46
N VAL A 946 54.64 54.86 -22.25
CA VAL A 946 55.70 55.81 -22.62
C VAL A 946 55.41 57.18 -22.04
N TYR A 947 56.42 57.82 -21.43
CA TYR A 947 56.24 59.11 -20.73
C TYR A 947 57.55 59.93 -20.64
N PRO A 948 57.48 61.27 -20.55
CA PRO A 948 56.26 62.08 -20.67
C PRO A 948 55.72 62.09 -22.11
N ASN A 949 54.43 62.33 -22.28
CA ASN A 949 53.83 62.57 -23.59
C ASN A 949 52.79 63.69 -23.46
N PRO A 950 53.04 64.91 -23.98
CA PRO A 950 54.15 65.28 -24.87
C PRO A 950 55.54 65.30 -24.20
N PHE A 951 56.60 65.03 -24.96
CA PHE A 951 58.01 65.06 -24.52
C PHE A 951 58.81 66.17 -25.23
N THR A 952 60.00 66.52 -24.72
CA THR A 952 60.96 67.41 -25.40
C THR A 952 62.09 66.59 -26.02
N ASP A 953 63.00 66.08 -25.20
CA ASP A 953 64.20 65.38 -25.67
C ASP A 953 64.18 63.89 -25.36
N ILE A 954 63.76 63.49 -24.16
CA ILE A 954 63.77 62.09 -23.72
C ILE A 954 62.34 61.57 -23.53
N LEU A 955 62.08 60.38 -24.07
CA LEU A 955 60.86 59.61 -23.86
C LEU A 955 61.22 58.31 -23.13
N ASN A 956 60.64 58.08 -21.96
CA ASN A 956 60.88 56.89 -21.13
C ASN A 956 59.85 55.79 -21.38
N VAL A 957 60.23 54.54 -21.13
CA VAL A 957 59.37 53.35 -21.22
C VAL A 957 59.28 52.70 -19.84
N SER A 958 58.07 52.55 -19.29
CA SER A 958 57.85 52.14 -17.89
C SER A 958 58.36 50.75 -17.54
N ASN A 959 58.41 49.82 -18.51
CA ASN A 959 58.98 48.48 -18.31
C ASN A 959 59.52 47.93 -19.65
N VAL A 960 60.82 47.65 -19.70
CA VAL A 960 61.52 47.18 -20.90
C VAL A 960 61.79 45.68 -20.92
N LYS A 961 61.41 44.96 -19.86
CA LYS A 961 61.60 43.50 -19.77
C LYS A 961 60.73 42.80 -20.83
N GLY A 962 61.36 42.05 -21.72
CA GLY A 962 60.70 41.36 -22.84
C GLY A 962 60.52 42.22 -24.10
N VAL A 963 60.99 43.47 -24.10
CA VAL A 963 61.07 44.28 -25.34
C VAL A 963 62.34 43.87 -26.10
N LYS A 964 62.20 43.54 -27.38
CA LYS A 964 63.28 43.18 -28.29
C LYS A 964 63.89 44.41 -28.99
N SER A 965 63.05 45.33 -29.46
CA SER A 965 63.51 46.57 -30.09
C SER A 965 62.44 47.65 -30.05
N ILE A 966 62.86 48.91 -30.23
CA ILE A 966 61.97 50.07 -30.28
C ILE A 966 62.21 50.81 -31.60
N SER A 967 61.12 51.15 -32.28
CA SER A 967 61.16 51.95 -33.51
C SER A 967 60.24 53.16 -33.39
N VAL A 968 60.71 54.31 -33.89
CA VAL A 968 59.96 55.56 -33.92
C VAL A 968 59.65 55.89 -35.37
N LEU A 969 58.38 56.17 -35.66
CA LEU A 969 57.86 56.46 -37.00
C LEU A 969 57.27 57.88 -37.03
N ASP A 970 57.42 58.58 -38.16
CA ASP A 970 56.72 59.83 -38.42
C ASP A 970 55.26 59.59 -38.85
N THR A 971 54.50 60.66 -39.06
CA THR A 971 53.08 60.60 -39.44
C THR A 971 52.80 59.95 -40.80
N THR A 972 53.83 59.77 -41.63
CA THR A 972 53.72 59.06 -42.91
C THR A 972 54.03 57.56 -42.80
N GLY A 973 54.36 57.08 -41.59
CA GLY A 973 54.75 55.70 -41.34
C GLY A 973 56.21 55.41 -41.70
N ARG A 974 57.02 56.44 -41.99
CA ARG A 974 58.45 56.26 -42.23
C ARG A 974 59.20 56.16 -40.90
N ARG A 975 60.01 55.11 -40.73
CA ARG A 975 60.82 54.89 -39.52
C ARG A 975 61.96 55.92 -39.45
N VAL A 976 61.92 56.77 -38.43
CA VAL A 976 62.89 57.85 -38.18
C VAL A 976 63.97 57.48 -37.16
N LYS A 977 63.71 56.50 -36.29
CA LYS A 977 64.72 55.95 -35.37
C LYS A 977 64.44 54.48 -35.07
N SER A 978 65.50 53.71 -34.85
CA SER A 978 65.42 52.32 -34.37
C SER A 978 66.51 52.08 -33.36
N ILE A 979 66.15 51.52 -32.21
CA ILE A 979 67.07 51.26 -31.11
C ILE A 979 66.75 49.90 -30.49
N SER A 980 67.74 49.30 -29.83
CA SER A 980 67.52 48.16 -28.95
C SER A 980 66.70 48.57 -27.72
N ALA A 981 66.16 47.61 -26.99
CA ALA A 981 65.35 47.88 -25.81
C ALA A 981 66.09 48.76 -24.79
N SER A 982 65.50 49.90 -24.45
CA SER A 982 66.04 50.89 -23.51
C SER A 982 64.89 51.56 -22.77
N SER A 983 65.07 51.82 -21.48
CA SER A 983 64.07 52.47 -20.63
C SER A 983 63.98 53.98 -20.84
N ALA A 984 64.98 54.57 -21.48
CA ALA A 984 65.01 55.97 -21.90
C ALA A 984 65.44 56.07 -23.37
N ILE A 985 64.70 56.85 -24.14
CA ILE A 985 64.89 57.06 -25.57
C ILE A 985 65.18 58.53 -25.81
N ASP A 986 66.41 58.86 -26.19
CA ASP A 986 66.77 60.20 -26.64
C ASP A 986 66.25 60.43 -28.06
N LEU A 987 65.38 61.43 -28.21
CA LEU A 987 64.74 61.89 -29.43
C LEU A 987 64.94 63.40 -29.65
N SER A 988 65.96 64.01 -29.03
CA SER A 988 66.34 65.43 -29.17
C SER A 988 66.49 65.89 -30.62
N ASN A 989 66.97 65.00 -31.51
CA ASN A 989 67.18 65.29 -32.93
C ASN A 989 65.92 65.24 -33.83
N LEU A 990 64.73 64.93 -33.28
CA LEU A 990 63.47 64.99 -34.01
C LEU A 990 62.89 66.41 -34.02
N ASN A 991 62.17 66.81 -35.06
CA ASN A 991 61.42 68.08 -35.05
C ASN A 991 60.16 67.97 -34.17
N SER A 992 59.63 69.10 -33.71
CA SER A 992 58.34 69.13 -32.99
C SER A 992 57.22 68.59 -33.88
N GLY A 993 56.39 67.68 -33.35
CA GLY A 993 55.40 66.97 -34.16
C GLY A 993 54.93 65.66 -33.57
N LEU A 994 54.08 64.96 -34.32
CA LEU A 994 53.47 63.71 -33.92
C LEU A 994 54.29 62.50 -34.42
N TYR A 995 54.54 61.54 -33.53
CA TYR A 995 55.28 60.32 -33.82
C TYR A 995 54.57 59.09 -33.27
N ILE A 996 54.87 57.92 -33.83
CA ILE A 996 54.42 56.62 -33.34
C ILE A 996 55.64 55.83 -32.86
N VAL A 997 55.63 55.38 -31.61
CA VAL A 997 56.68 54.56 -31.00
C VAL A 997 56.19 53.12 -30.90
N ASN A 998 56.83 52.24 -31.64
CA ASN A 998 56.54 50.81 -31.67
C ASN A 998 57.57 50.03 -30.85
N LEU A 999 57.12 49.31 -29.83
CA LEU A 999 57.89 48.35 -29.06
C LEU A 999 57.65 46.95 -29.63
N GLN A 1000 58.66 46.36 -30.25
CA GLN A 1000 58.65 44.96 -30.67
C GLN A 1000 58.98 44.10 -29.45
N ILE A 1001 58.11 43.19 -29.08
CA ILE A 1001 58.27 42.25 -27.97
C ILE A 1001 58.98 40.98 -28.48
N GLU A 1002 59.70 40.28 -27.59
CA GLU A 1002 60.41 39.03 -27.92
C GLU A 1002 59.49 37.93 -28.46
N ASP A 1003 58.21 37.94 -28.10
CA ASP A 1003 57.17 37.02 -28.59
C ASP A 1003 56.68 37.34 -30.02
N GLY A 1004 57.24 38.37 -30.66
CA GLY A 1004 56.87 38.79 -32.02
C GLY A 1004 55.72 39.81 -32.09
N SER A 1005 55.07 40.14 -30.98
CA SER A 1005 54.02 41.17 -30.93
C SER A 1005 54.59 42.59 -30.95
N VAL A 1006 53.81 43.57 -31.44
CA VAL A 1006 54.19 45.00 -31.48
C VAL A 1006 53.19 45.83 -30.67
N LYS A 1007 53.69 46.65 -29.75
CA LYS A 1007 52.90 47.67 -29.04
C LYS A 1007 53.23 49.07 -29.55
N SER A 1008 52.21 49.81 -29.99
CA SER A 1008 52.37 51.14 -30.58
C SER A 1008 51.84 52.24 -29.65
N PHE A 1009 52.62 53.31 -29.49
CA PHE A 1009 52.24 54.48 -28.70
C PHE A 1009 52.33 55.75 -29.55
N LYS A 1010 51.24 56.52 -29.55
CA LYS A 1010 51.20 57.83 -30.21
C LYS A 1010 51.79 58.88 -29.27
N VAL A 1011 52.88 59.54 -29.69
CA VAL A 1011 53.60 60.53 -28.87
C VAL A 1011 53.78 61.86 -29.59
N ILE A 1012 53.78 62.94 -28.84
CA ILE A 1012 53.92 64.31 -29.35
C ILE A 1012 55.25 64.88 -28.84
N LYS A 1013 56.12 65.29 -29.76
CA LYS A 1013 57.30 66.10 -29.42
C LYS A 1013 56.91 67.58 -29.43
N LYS A 1014 57.20 68.28 -28.34
CA LYS A 1014 56.98 69.73 -28.21
C LYS A 1014 57.95 70.54 -29.05
#